data_AF-A0A0P9FLN8-F1
#
_entry.id   AF-A0A0P9FLN8-F1
#
_cell.length_a   1.000
_cell.length_b   1.000
_cell.length_c   1.000
_cell.angle_alpha   90.00
_cell.angle_beta   90.00
_cell.angle_gamma   90.00
#
_symmetry.space_group_name_H-M   'P 1'
#
loop_
_entity.id
_entity.type
_entity.pdbx_description
1 polymer ?
#
loop_
_entity_poly.entity_id
_entity_poly.type
_entity_poly.pdbx_seq_one_letter_code
_entity_poly.pdbx_strand_id
1 'polypeptide(L)'
;MTSAPATTYAAATPARLPEEALRVTGAARLVLVINLGSFVAPADADAFRHLRGSEAFAAALRTLRPSAPFGIDTATQDLEQNAYTLRIFRSRLMFNHFFPTYKIAWDATMRGRMQQLGCADIEHWQRWSARIRLTRNGLAQIMLDQPFEDISLIECTEQILELPAHGEQPLAHDQWTIAMSVLEAFLDAVGRTITLQIGEQPRTIAFDSPRQAEHSLRLDRYVIYAFRKIARDGTLLMPAELKRDYAQTLSAFMENMLIEYDGVRRFAHHSEQEASALVAGDVSSWEDELCLLRGESAMLYFPLIGRGVAYVGGPLGLDARAYSAYWAGIMRGIEHLVAFRAEAQQAERRTTGLLSQVPSLTHKINDGHLSPDDLQLLDHLAAGLSDIFDSLPELRSLAVSTTAFRADFARRKFDALLRELAIHETLELVNTNVEQLNFFLSYYNDMRLQWQGMRTNNLGVILGTVVLFMAVSSFLADTFNVVDRLGGPLTVILPLQDVQGSVNAPLRIRTTLVAKLVVGLRYELADAPNYASNIGKALGVFNEALAYLQAQDGAASAENGGDVVYYFIGREHFLLAQDPATPASDKPAELEAARAGFARAVELNGTYGRALNGLGGVYFHLAQSRPPAERLQSNELGQALDAYTRAIAAAQARKDRLAQAEAHTALALTLRLQAEALMAHATPDNAAAAAALGRADGELDAATPLLPAEQNRIRGVAAMARGLVAHQRAQLLARTKAKTAAIRASFQGAIDAYQQCISAGLADPGDLFLKRQIIDFTCRPRQESARAALARLPQ
;
A
#
# COMPACT_ATOMS: atom_id res chain seq x y z
N MET A 1 57.26 70.40 -17.49
CA MET A 1 56.51 69.55 -16.54
C MET A 1 55.11 70.12 -16.43
N THR A 2 54.18 69.58 -17.21
CA THR A 2 52.76 69.97 -17.24
C THR A 2 52.00 69.12 -16.22
N SER A 3 51.33 69.79 -15.28
CA SER A 3 50.50 69.19 -14.23
C SER A 3 49.23 68.58 -14.84
N ALA A 4 49.04 67.28 -14.67
CA ALA A 4 47.78 66.60 -14.99
C ALA A 4 46.70 67.04 -13.98
N PRO A 5 45.45 67.28 -14.44
CA PRO A 5 44.36 67.66 -13.55
C PRO A 5 43.96 66.47 -12.67
N ALA A 6 43.89 66.70 -11.36
CA ALA A 6 43.36 65.77 -10.39
C ALA A 6 41.91 65.42 -10.77
N THR A 7 41.68 64.18 -11.19
CA THR A 7 40.34 63.65 -11.40
C THR A 7 39.75 63.38 -10.04
N THR A 8 38.94 64.31 -9.55
CA THR A 8 38.12 64.11 -8.36
C THR A 8 37.10 63.02 -8.71
N TYR A 9 37.41 61.77 -8.37
CA TYR A 9 36.41 60.71 -8.32
C TYR A 9 35.41 61.11 -7.24
N ALA A 10 34.28 61.68 -7.65
CA ALA A 10 33.10 61.72 -6.81
C ALA A 10 32.78 60.27 -6.45
N ALA A 11 32.87 59.93 -5.16
CA ALA A 11 32.48 58.62 -4.68
C ALA A 11 31.03 58.38 -5.14
N ALA A 12 30.84 57.45 -6.07
CA ALA A 12 29.51 57.04 -6.47
C ALA A 12 28.78 56.60 -5.22
N THR A 13 27.65 57.25 -4.92
CA THR A 13 26.73 56.82 -3.87
C THR A 13 26.52 55.31 -4.06
N PRO A 14 26.83 54.47 -3.06
CA PRO A 14 26.73 53.02 -3.24
C PRO A 14 25.32 52.71 -3.76
N ALA A 15 25.26 52.07 -4.93
CA ALA A 15 23.99 51.73 -5.56
C ALA A 15 23.21 50.87 -4.55
N ARG A 16 22.07 51.40 -4.10
CA ARG A 16 21.17 50.70 -3.17
C ARG A 16 20.90 49.31 -3.71
N LEU A 17 21.04 48.29 -2.86
CA LEU A 17 20.82 46.90 -3.29
C LEU A 17 19.38 46.75 -3.82
N PRO A 18 19.14 45.96 -4.88
CA PRO A 18 17.81 45.79 -5.44
C PRO A 18 16.73 45.46 -4.40
N GLU A 19 17.06 44.62 -3.43
CA GLU A 19 16.18 44.18 -2.35
C GLU A 19 15.87 45.25 -1.29
N GLU A 20 16.74 46.25 -1.11
CA GLU A 20 16.46 47.42 -0.28
C GLU A 20 15.53 48.41 -1.02
N ALA A 21 15.63 48.45 -2.34
CA ALA A 21 14.86 49.36 -3.19
C ALA A 21 13.43 48.87 -3.46
N LEU A 22 13.19 47.56 -3.41
CA LEU A 22 11.87 46.97 -3.62
C LEU A 22 11.01 47.07 -2.36
N ARG A 23 9.97 47.91 -2.43
CA ARG A 23 8.98 48.11 -1.35
C ARG A 23 7.74 47.28 -1.59
N VAL A 24 7.29 46.53 -0.58
CA VAL A 24 6.16 45.62 -0.64
C VAL A 24 5.02 46.05 0.27
N THR A 25 3.79 45.80 -0.16
CA THR A 25 2.57 45.89 0.66
C THR A 25 1.77 44.61 0.50
N GLY A 26 1.32 44.03 1.60
CA GLY A 26 0.65 42.73 1.60
C GLY A 26 0.61 42.11 2.98
N ALA A 27 0.83 40.81 3.05
CA ALA A 27 1.01 40.08 4.29
C ALA A 27 1.92 38.87 4.08
N ALA A 28 2.53 38.40 5.16
CA ALA A 28 3.04 37.04 5.24
C ALA A 28 2.12 36.22 6.15
N ARG A 29 1.96 34.95 5.80
CA ARG A 29 1.29 33.94 6.61
C ARG A 29 2.27 32.81 6.86
N LEU A 30 2.51 32.52 8.13
CA LEU A 30 3.28 31.36 8.55
C LEU A 30 2.32 30.23 8.86
N VAL A 31 2.57 29.06 8.29
CA VAL A 31 1.83 27.84 8.57
C VAL A 31 2.77 26.91 9.33
N LEU A 32 2.40 26.62 10.58
CA LEU A 32 3.11 25.71 11.47
C LEU A 32 2.22 24.50 11.72
N VAL A 33 2.78 23.30 11.55
CA VAL A 33 2.03 22.06 11.74
C VAL A 33 2.66 21.25 12.86
N ILE A 34 1.85 20.93 13.87
CA ILE A 34 2.27 20.29 15.11
C ILE A 34 1.52 18.98 15.28
N ASN A 35 2.22 17.90 15.61
CA ASN A 35 1.61 16.61 15.91
C ASN A 35 0.94 16.63 17.29
N LEU A 36 -0.39 16.50 17.36
CA LEU A 36 -1.08 16.43 18.65
C LEU A 36 -0.71 15.18 19.45
N GLY A 37 -0.29 14.10 18.78
CA GLY A 37 0.09 12.85 19.44
C GLY A 37 1.21 13.02 20.47
N SER A 38 2.04 14.06 20.35
CA SER A 38 3.09 14.38 21.32
C SER A 38 2.56 14.93 22.65
N PHE A 39 1.29 15.34 22.70
CA PHE A 39 0.63 15.90 23.89
C PHE A 39 -0.47 15.00 24.44
N VAL A 40 -0.75 13.86 23.80
CA VAL A 40 -1.74 12.92 24.31
C VAL A 40 -1.19 12.27 25.56
N ALA A 41 -2.01 12.19 26.61
CA ALA A 41 -1.64 11.51 27.84
C ALA A 41 -1.21 10.06 27.53
N PRO A 42 -0.14 9.51 28.13
CA PRO A 42 0.38 8.18 27.80
C PRO A 42 -0.68 7.07 27.83
N ALA A 43 -1.66 7.16 28.73
CA ALA A 43 -2.77 6.20 28.85
C ALA A 43 -3.73 6.20 27.65
N ASP A 44 -3.78 7.29 26.87
CA ASP A 44 -4.66 7.47 25.72
C ASP A 44 -3.91 7.46 24.38
N ALA A 45 -2.58 7.34 24.38
CA ALA A 45 -1.76 7.41 23.17
C ALA A 45 -2.16 6.36 22.12
N ASP A 46 -2.42 5.12 22.55
CA ASP A 46 -2.87 4.03 21.66
C ASP A 46 -4.25 4.31 21.08
N ALA A 47 -5.20 4.70 21.94
CA ALA A 47 -6.55 5.04 21.51
C ALA A 47 -6.53 6.20 20.50
N PHE A 48 -5.75 7.25 20.76
CA PHE A 48 -5.60 8.36 19.82
C PHE A 48 -4.99 7.92 18.49
N ARG A 49 -3.97 7.04 18.51
CA ARG A 49 -3.34 6.49 17.30
C ARG A 49 -4.33 5.76 16.40
N HIS A 50 -5.25 5.00 16.99
CA HIS A 50 -6.30 4.26 16.27
C HIS A 50 -7.49 5.13 15.84
N LEU A 51 -7.82 6.15 16.62
CA LEU A 51 -9.04 6.94 16.40
C LEU A 51 -8.83 8.15 15.50
N ARG A 52 -7.63 8.72 15.43
CA ARG A 52 -7.32 9.77 14.44
C ARG A 52 -7.50 9.21 13.02
N GLY A 53 -7.99 10.02 12.10
CA GLY A 53 -8.39 9.56 10.76
C GLY A 53 -9.81 8.98 10.69
N SER A 54 -10.40 8.57 11.81
CA SER A 54 -11.77 8.04 11.85
C SER A 54 -12.84 9.13 11.69
N GLU A 55 -14.04 8.73 11.28
CA GLU A 55 -15.19 9.65 11.23
C GLU A 55 -15.64 10.08 12.63
N ALA A 56 -15.47 9.23 13.65
CA ALA A 56 -15.76 9.60 15.04
C ALA A 56 -14.89 10.78 15.51
N PHE A 57 -13.60 10.76 15.15
CA PHE A 57 -12.69 11.86 15.44
C PHE A 57 -13.04 13.11 14.63
N ALA A 58 -13.32 12.96 13.33
CA ALA A 58 -13.79 14.07 12.50
C ALA A 58 -15.07 14.73 13.07
N ALA A 59 -16.05 13.93 13.51
CA ALA A 59 -17.28 14.41 14.11
C ALA A 59 -17.01 15.19 15.41
N ALA A 60 -16.16 14.65 16.30
CA ALA A 60 -15.77 15.33 17.53
C ALA A 60 -15.17 16.72 17.23
N LEU A 61 -14.24 16.81 16.28
CA LEU A 61 -13.61 18.08 15.88
C LEU A 61 -14.61 19.14 15.41
N ARG A 62 -15.64 18.76 14.64
CA ARG A 62 -16.68 19.69 14.16
C ARG A 62 -17.53 20.27 15.31
N THR A 63 -17.67 19.52 16.40
CA THR A 63 -18.46 19.91 17.57
C THR A 63 -17.67 20.64 18.65
N LEU A 64 -16.34 20.74 18.52
CA LEU A 64 -15.50 21.44 19.50
C LEU A 64 -15.96 22.89 19.70
N ARG A 65 -15.95 23.33 20.96
CA ARG A 65 -16.31 24.70 21.37
C ARG A 65 -15.30 25.16 22.43
N PRO A 66 -14.09 25.57 22.03
CA PRO A 66 -13.10 26.08 22.98
C PRO A 66 -13.65 27.33 23.67
N SER A 67 -13.34 27.49 24.95
CA SER A 67 -13.62 28.73 25.69
C SER A 67 -12.76 29.90 25.20
N ALA A 68 -13.01 31.09 25.76
CA ALA A 68 -12.09 32.22 25.62
C ALA A 68 -10.63 31.79 25.95
N PRO A 69 -9.62 32.30 25.21
CA PRO A 69 -9.67 33.44 24.29
C PRO A 69 -10.02 33.10 22.83
N PHE A 70 -10.55 31.91 22.56
CA PHE A 70 -10.82 31.45 21.18
C PHE A 70 -12.25 31.78 20.74
N GLY A 71 -12.38 32.24 19.49
CA GLY A 71 -13.65 32.39 18.79
C GLY A 71 -13.61 31.67 17.45
N ILE A 72 -14.75 31.12 16.99
CA ILE A 72 -14.86 30.55 15.64
C ILE A 72 -14.58 31.67 14.62
N ASP A 73 -13.66 31.42 13.69
CA ASP A 73 -13.34 32.35 12.61
C ASP A 73 -14.31 32.18 11.44
N THR A 74 -15.45 32.88 11.53
CA THR A 74 -16.49 32.85 10.50
C THR A 74 -15.99 33.36 9.16
N ALA A 75 -15.03 34.29 9.14
CA ALA A 75 -14.45 34.80 7.89
C ALA A 75 -13.68 33.70 7.14
N THR A 76 -12.99 32.82 7.87
CA THR A 76 -12.34 31.64 7.27
C THR A 76 -13.37 30.63 6.74
N GLN A 77 -14.49 30.43 7.44
CA GLN A 77 -15.56 29.55 6.99
C GLN A 77 -16.21 30.08 5.69
N ASP A 78 -16.50 31.39 5.64
CA ASP A 78 -17.04 32.05 4.45
C ASP A 78 -16.08 31.96 3.27
N LEU A 79 -14.77 32.13 3.52
CA LEU A 79 -13.73 31.94 2.51
C LEU A 79 -13.76 30.52 1.93
N GLU A 80 -13.88 29.49 2.76
CA GLU A 80 -13.92 28.10 2.30
C GLU A 80 -15.16 27.81 1.45
N GLN A 81 -16.32 28.36 1.85
CA GLN A 81 -17.54 28.28 1.06
C GLN A 81 -17.42 29.02 -0.28
N ASN A 82 -16.80 30.20 -0.28
CA ASN A 82 -16.54 30.98 -1.48
C ASN A 82 -15.60 30.22 -2.42
N ALA A 83 -14.51 29.65 -1.90
CA ALA A 83 -13.57 28.87 -2.68
C ALA A 83 -14.17 27.58 -3.26
N TYR A 84 -15.07 26.90 -2.52
CA TYR A 84 -15.87 25.80 -3.06
C TYR A 84 -16.76 26.29 -4.22
N THR A 85 -17.40 27.45 -4.06
CA THR A 85 -18.31 27.99 -5.07
C THR A 85 -17.58 28.50 -6.31
N LEU A 86 -16.39 29.07 -6.14
CA LEU A 86 -15.42 29.39 -7.19
C LEU A 86 -14.80 28.15 -7.84
N ARG A 87 -15.23 26.94 -7.43
CA ARG A 87 -14.75 25.65 -7.95
C ARG A 87 -13.25 25.44 -7.71
N ILE A 88 -12.66 26.09 -6.72
CA ILE A 88 -11.27 25.81 -6.31
C ILE A 88 -11.29 24.46 -5.59
N PHE A 89 -12.15 24.33 -4.58
CA PHE A 89 -12.27 23.12 -3.77
C PHE A 89 -13.39 22.19 -4.27
N ARG A 90 -13.19 20.89 -4.08
CA ARG A 90 -14.24 19.88 -4.19
C ARG A 90 -14.94 19.68 -2.85
N SER A 91 -16.15 19.11 -2.91
CA SER A 91 -16.95 18.78 -1.73
C SER A 91 -16.19 17.88 -0.76
N ARG A 92 -15.41 16.93 -1.29
CA ARG A 92 -14.58 16.04 -0.46
C ARG A 92 -13.63 16.82 0.45
N LEU A 93 -12.89 17.79 -0.09
CA LEU A 93 -11.98 18.61 0.69
C LEU A 93 -12.74 19.40 1.76
N MET A 94 -13.82 20.07 1.33
CA MET A 94 -14.63 20.93 2.19
C MET A 94 -15.29 20.17 3.35
N PHE A 95 -15.84 18.98 3.11
CA PHE A 95 -16.61 18.25 4.13
C PHE A 95 -15.76 17.29 4.96
N ASN A 96 -14.66 16.76 4.42
CA ASN A 96 -13.87 15.73 5.09
C ASN A 96 -12.58 16.25 5.74
N HIS A 97 -12.04 17.38 5.25
CA HIS A 97 -10.72 17.86 5.69
C HIS A 97 -10.74 19.28 6.25
N PHE A 98 -11.77 20.09 5.99
CA PHE A 98 -11.93 21.39 6.63
C PHE A 98 -12.76 21.26 7.91
N PHE A 99 -12.10 21.59 9.02
CA PHE A 99 -12.67 21.63 10.37
C PHE A 99 -12.77 23.07 10.86
N PRO A 100 -13.54 23.38 11.91
CA PRO A 100 -13.61 24.74 12.43
C PRO A 100 -12.21 25.35 12.68
N THR A 101 -12.01 26.57 12.19
CA THR A 101 -10.82 27.38 12.50
C THR A 101 -11.16 28.34 13.61
N TYR A 102 -10.25 28.48 14.58
CA TYR A 102 -10.44 29.36 15.72
C TYR A 102 -9.42 30.48 15.66
N LYS A 103 -9.90 31.72 15.80
CA LYS A 103 -9.05 32.90 15.94
C LYS A 103 -8.81 33.14 17.43
N ILE A 104 -7.57 33.46 17.79
CA ILE A 104 -7.22 33.80 19.16
C ILE A 104 -7.32 35.32 19.37
N ALA A 105 -7.83 35.73 20.53
CA ALA A 105 -7.71 37.11 21.01
C ALA A 105 -6.48 37.25 21.92
N TRP A 106 -5.66 38.28 21.67
CA TRP A 106 -4.53 38.63 22.55
C TRP A 106 -5.00 39.37 23.81
N ASP A 107 -5.84 38.73 24.60
CA ASP A 107 -6.44 39.29 25.81
C ASP A 107 -5.45 39.34 27.00
N ALA A 108 -5.94 39.67 28.19
CA ALA A 108 -5.11 39.69 29.40
C ALA A 108 -4.56 38.29 29.76
N THR A 109 -5.30 37.22 29.47
CA THR A 109 -4.92 35.84 29.74
C THR A 109 -3.72 35.44 28.88
N MET A 110 -3.79 35.69 27.57
CA MET A 110 -2.66 35.41 26.67
C MET A 110 -1.45 36.28 26.99
N ARG A 111 -1.64 37.56 27.34
CA ARG A 111 -0.55 38.42 27.81
C ARG A 111 0.17 37.84 29.02
N GLY A 112 -0.58 37.41 30.03
CA GLY A 112 -0.01 36.78 31.22
C GLY A 112 0.78 35.52 30.90
N ARG A 113 0.27 34.67 29.99
CA ARG A 113 0.97 33.47 29.52
C ARG A 113 2.28 33.81 28.80
N MET A 114 2.24 34.74 27.85
CA MET A 114 3.44 35.16 27.11
C MET A 114 4.51 35.76 28.04
N GLN A 115 4.10 36.57 29.02
CA GLN A 115 5.01 37.14 30.04
C GLN A 115 5.68 36.07 30.91
N GLN A 116 4.94 35.01 31.29
CA GLN A 116 5.50 33.89 32.06
C GLN A 116 6.55 33.10 31.27
N LEU A 117 6.45 33.08 29.94
CA LEU A 117 7.44 32.48 29.05
C LEU A 117 8.63 33.41 28.74
N GLY A 118 8.69 34.59 29.39
CA GLY A 118 9.75 35.57 29.18
C GLY A 118 9.51 36.52 28.01
N CYS A 119 8.42 36.36 27.25
CA CYS A 119 8.09 37.18 26.08
C CYS A 119 7.60 38.58 26.49
N ALA A 120 8.53 39.41 26.97
CA ALA A 120 8.26 40.74 27.50
C ALA A 120 7.91 41.77 26.41
N ASP A 121 8.37 41.56 25.17
CA ASP A 121 8.07 42.43 24.03
C ASP A 121 6.67 42.15 23.48
N ILE A 122 5.68 42.86 24.03
CA ILE A 122 4.27 42.73 23.66
C ILE A 122 4.04 43.10 22.20
N GLU A 123 4.70 44.16 21.71
CA GLU A 123 4.51 44.64 20.33
C GLU A 123 4.99 43.59 19.32
N HIS A 124 6.11 42.93 19.63
CA HIS A 124 6.68 41.89 18.77
C HIS A 124 5.74 40.72 18.51
N TRP A 125 5.05 40.18 19.52
CA TRP A 125 4.16 39.04 19.30
C TRP A 125 2.72 39.45 18.98
N GLN A 126 2.27 40.65 19.39
CA GLN A 126 0.93 41.15 19.03
C GLN A 126 0.78 41.52 17.55
N ARG A 127 1.88 41.74 16.83
CA ARG A 127 1.84 41.96 15.37
C ARG A 127 1.27 40.76 14.60
N TRP A 128 1.29 39.57 15.19
CA TRP A 128 0.76 38.35 14.59
C TRP A 128 -0.72 38.18 14.88
N SER A 129 -1.54 38.00 13.85
CA SER A 129 -2.91 37.48 14.00
C SER A 129 -2.88 35.96 13.92
N ALA A 130 -3.02 35.30 15.07
CA ALA A 130 -2.94 33.84 15.17
C ALA A 130 -4.30 33.14 14.99
N ARG A 131 -4.28 31.98 14.34
CA ARG A 131 -5.40 31.05 14.21
C ARG A 131 -4.93 29.62 14.44
N ILE A 132 -5.85 28.76 14.86
CA ILE A 132 -5.61 27.33 15.02
C ILE A 132 -6.75 26.52 14.40
N ARG A 133 -6.39 25.40 13.77
CA ARG A 133 -7.30 24.38 13.27
C ARG A 133 -6.74 23.00 13.63
N LEU A 134 -7.60 22.07 14.01
CA LEU A 134 -7.22 20.66 14.12
C LEU A 134 -7.53 19.91 12.82
N THR A 135 -6.69 18.95 12.45
CA THR A 135 -6.90 18.09 11.27
C THR A 135 -7.47 16.73 11.65
N ARG A 136 -8.08 16.06 10.68
CA ARG A 136 -8.65 14.70 10.82
C ARG A 136 -7.64 13.70 11.37
N ASN A 137 -6.37 13.83 10.98
CA ASN A 137 -5.30 12.90 11.33
C ASN A 137 -4.55 13.28 12.62
N GLY A 138 -5.10 14.21 13.40
CA GLY A 138 -4.58 14.55 14.72
C GLY A 138 -3.39 15.51 14.66
N LEU A 139 -3.41 16.46 13.73
CA LEU A 139 -2.46 17.57 13.70
C LEU A 139 -3.12 18.86 14.16
N ALA A 140 -2.33 19.77 14.74
CA ALA A 140 -2.70 21.16 14.96
C ALA A 140 -2.00 22.03 13.92
N GLN A 141 -2.79 22.70 13.11
CA GLN A 141 -2.34 23.70 12.16
C GLN A 141 -2.49 25.09 12.78
N ILE A 142 -1.37 25.80 12.92
CA ILE A 142 -1.31 27.14 13.49
C ILE A 142 -0.91 28.10 12.38
N MET A 143 -1.71 29.13 12.18
CA MET A 143 -1.48 30.16 11.17
C MET A 143 -1.17 31.48 11.86
N LEU A 144 -0.02 32.07 11.59
CA LEU A 144 0.37 33.40 12.09
C LEU A 144 0.40 34.37 10.91
N ASP A 145 -0.48 35.36 10.91
CA ASP A 145 -0.53 36.39 9.86
C ASP A 145 0.12 37.68 10.32
N GLN A 146 1.00 38.23 9.50
CA GLN A 146 1.58 39.54 9.70
C GLN A 146 1.32 40.42 8.48
N PRO A 147 0.57 41.52 8.61
CA PRO A 147 0.41 42.49 7.54
C PRO A 147 1.67 43.34 7.37
N PHE A 148 1.95 43.75 6.14
CA PHE A 148 3.05 44.63 5.79
C PHE A 148 2.55 45.84 5.02
N GLU A 149 3.09 47.01 5.35
CA GLU A 149 2.75 48.26 4.70
C GLU A 149 4.02 49.02 4.35
N ASP A 150 4.34 49.01 3.04
CA ASP A 150 5.48 49.70 2.45
C ASP A 150 6.81 49.41 3.16
N ILE A 151 7.23 48.14 3.22
CA ILE A 151 8.53 47.72 3.77
C ILE A 151 9.42 47.16 2.65
N SER A 152 10.74 47.14 2.83
CA SER A 152 11.65 46.50 1.86
C SER A 152 11.52 44.98 1.89
N LEU A 153 11.99 44.31 0.83
CA LEU A 153 12.04 42.84 0.82
C LEU A 153 12.99 42.28 1.90
N ILE A 154 14.11 42.97 2.17
CA ILE A 154 15.00 42.60 3.28
C ILE A 154 14.24 42.70 4.61
N GLU A 155 13.61 43.85 4.90
CA GLU A 155 12.86 44.04 6.15
C GLU A 155 11.76 42.98 6.32
N CYS A 156 11.09 42.59 5.22
CA CYS A 156 10.12 41.49 5.20
C CYS A 156 10.77 40.16 5.63
N THR A 157 11.88 39.78 5.03
CA THR A 157 12.61 38.54 5.37
C THR A 157 13.16 38.59 6.79
N GLU A 158 13.71 39.71 7.25
CA GLU A 158 14.20 39.88 8.62
C GLU A 158 13.10 39.68 9.66
N GLN A 159 11.92 40.28 9.42
CA GLN A 159 10.77 40.12 10.30
C GLN A 159 10.28 38.67 10.37
N ILE A 160 10.34 37.95 9.24
CA ILE A 160 9.94 36.54 9.12
C ILE A 160 10.98 35.58 9.70
N LEU A 161 12.26 35.90 9.61
CA LEU A 161 13.34 35.14 10.23
C LEU A 161 13.54 35.48 11.71
N GLU A 162 12.86 36.51 12.20
CA GLU A 162 13.01 37.02 13.58
C GLU A 162 14.45 37.38 13.90
N LEU A 163 15.17 37.91 12.91
CA LEU A 163 16.54 38.34 13.12
C LEU A 163 16.53 39.55 14.05
N PRO A 164 17.41 39.58 15.08
CA PRO A 164 17.55 40.75 15.93
C PRO A 164 17.99 41.95 15.09
N ALA A 165 17.68 43.17 15.55
CA ALA A 165 18.28 44.35 14.94
C ALA A 165 19.80 44.26 15.06
N HIS A 166 20.52 44.94 14.17
CA HIS A 166 21.98 44.84 14.10
C HIS A 166 22.63 45.16 15.45
N GLY A 167 23.31 44.17 16.05
CA GLY A 167 23.98 44.28 17.35
C GLY A 167 23.12 43.94 18.58
N GLU A 168 21.85 43.60 18.42
CA GLU A 168 20.99 43.11 19.52
C GLU A 168 21.17 41.61 19.74
N GLN A 169 21.02 41.16 20.99
CA GLN A 169 20.98 39.72 21.27
C GLN A 169 19.71 39.11 20.68
N PRO A 170 19.77 37.89 20.10
CA PRO A 170 18.57 37.18 19.69
C PRO A 170 17.62 37.09 20.89
N LEU A 171 16.42 37.65 20.77
CA LEU A 171 15.38 37.42 21.76
C LEU A 171 15.06 35.92 21.72
N ALA A 172 15.01 35.27 22.88
CA ALA A 172 14.81 33.83 23.01
C ALA A 172 13.39 33.36 22.61
N HIS A 173 12.60 34.21 21.93
CA HIS A 173 11.18 34.02 21.70
C HIS A 173 10.91 34.04 20.21
N ASP A 174 10.76 32.86 19.65
CA ASP A 174 10.52 32.63 18.25
C ASP A 174 9.03 32.40 17.93
N GLN A 175 8.69 32.41 16.63
CA GLN A 175 7.41 31.99 16.06
C GLN A 175 6.92 30.66 16.64
N TRP A 176 7.84 29.75 16.95
CA TRP A 176 7.53 28.46 17.55
C TRP A 176 7.00 28.62 18.98
N THR A 177 7.59 29.49 19.79
CA THR A 177 7.12 29.84 21.14
C THR A 177 5.71 30.41 21.10
N ILE A 178 5.42 31.31 20.15
CA ILE A 178 4.07 31.85 19.93
C ILE A 178 3.09 30.72 19.59
N ALA A 179 3.45 29.87 18.63
CA ALA A 179 2.60 28.78 18.18
C ALA A 179 2.34 27.74 19.28
N MET A 180 3.36 27.34 20.03
CA MET A 180 3.22 26.45 21.18
C MET A 180 2.32 27.05 22.27
N SER A 181 2.44 28.34 22.52
CA SER A 181 1.57 29.06 23.46
C SER A 181 0.10 29.08 23.00
N VAL A 182 -0.14 29.25 21.70
CA VAL A 182 -1.47 29.17 21.10
C VAL A 182 -2.04 27.76 21.23
N LEU A 183 -1.24 26.73 20.95
CA LEU A 183 -1.66 25.33 21.10
C LEU A 183 -2.01 25.00 22.55
N GLU A 184 -1.16 25.37 23.49
CA GLU A 184 -1.40 25.12 24.91
C GLU A 184 -2.66 25.82 25.40
N ALA A 185 -2.83 27.10 25.07
CA ALA A 185 -4.05 27.83 25.40
C ALA A 185 -5.29 27.18 24.77
N PHE A 186 -5.18 26.64 23.55
CA PHE A 186 -6.28 25.94 22.90
C PHE A 186 -6.63 24.63 23.60
N LEU A 187 -5.63 23.84 23.99
CA LEU A 187 -5.84 22.62 24.76
C LEU A 187 -6.50 22.92 26.11
N ASP A 188 -6.05 23.97 26.81
CA ASP A 188 -6.71 24.44 28.04
C ASP A 188 -8.17 24.85 27.81
N ALA A 189 -8.43 25.57 26.71
CA ALA A 189 -9.76 26.05 26.35
C ALA A 189 -10.76 24.94 25.97
N VAL A 190 -10.28 23.77 25.56
CA VAL A 190 -11.12 22.56 25.37
C VAL A 190 -11.11 21.63 26.58
N GLY A 191 -10.59 22.09 27.72
CA GLY A 191 -10.51 21.28 28.95
C GLY A 191 -9.56 20.09 28.85
N ARG A 192 -8.55 20.20 27.96
CA ARG A 192 -7.52 19.19 27.67
C ARG A 192 -8.07 17.81 27.36
N THR A 193 -9.26 17.74 26.80
CA THR A 193 -9.88 16.47 26.42
C THR A 193 -10.62 16.62 25.10
N ILE A 194 -10.64 15.54 24.32
CA ILE A 194 -11.54 15.41 23.17
C ILE A 194 -12.36 14.15 23.40
N THR A 195 -13.69 14.30 23.45
CA THR A 195 -14.61 13.16 23.62
C THR A 195 -15.18 12.73 22.28
N LEU A 196 -15.06 11.45 22.00
CA LEU A 196 -15.43 10.76 20.76
C LEU A 196 -16.62 9.84 21.02
N GLN A 197 -17.52 9.73 20.06
CA GLN A 197 -18.61 8.75 20.12
C GLN A 197 -18.24 7.53 19.26
N ILE A 198 -18.04 6.37 19.89
CA ILE A 198 -17.68 5.12 19.21
C ILE A 198 -18.75 4.07 19.54
N GLY A 199 -19.69 3.87 18.63
CA GLY A 199 -20.89 3.09 18.93
C GLY A 199 -21.70 3.75 20.04
N GLU A 200 -22.02 3.01 21.10
CA GLU A 200 -22.77 3.52 22.26
C GLU A 200 -21.88 4.08 23.38
N GLN A 201 -20.57 3.87 23.32
CA GLN A 201 -19.67 4.26 24.39
C GLN A 201 -18.84 5.50 24.01
N PRO A 202 -18.91 6.58 24.79
CA PRO A 202 -18.01 7.71 24.59
C PRO A 202 -16.58 7.31 24.99
N ARG A 203 -15.60 7.66 24.18
CA ARG A 203 -14.18 7.57 24.50
C ARG A 203 -13.59 8.96 24.64
N THR A 204 -12.95 9.25 25.75
CA THR A 204 -12.23 10.51 25.96
C THR A 204 -10.75 10.30 25.69
N ILE A 205 -10.13 11.26 24.99
CA ILE A 205 -8.67 11.36 24.82
C ILE A 205 -8.21 12.55 25.64
N ALA A 206 -7.38 12.31 26.65
CA ALA A 206 -6.77 13.35 27.47
C ALA A 206 -5.46 13.86 26.87
N PHE A 207 -5.16 15.14 27.10
CA PHE A 207 -3.92 15.79 26.71
C PHE A 207 -3.17 16.29 27.95
N ASP A 208 -1.87 16.03 27.99
CA ASP A 208 -0.98 16.54 29.02
C ASP A 208 -0.57 17.99 28.72
N SER A 209 -0.09 18.68 29.76
CA SER A 209 0.62 19.95 29.55
C SER A 209 1.77 19.71 28.58
N PRO A 210 1.95 20.57 27.57
CA PRO A 210 3.16 20.57 26.77
C PRO A 210 4.33 20.91 27.69
N ARG A 211 4.97 19.91 28.29
CA ARG A 211 6.40 20.04 28.57
C ARG A 211 7.00 20.24 27.19
N GLN A 212 7.70 21.35 26.93
CA GLN A 212 8.58 21.42 25.77
C GLN A 212 9.46 20.19 25.86
N ALA A 213 9.07 19.12 25.16
CA ALA A 213 9.98 18.02 24.95
C ALA A 213 11.18 18.65 24.26
N GLU A 214 12.39 18.33 24.70
CA GLU A 214 13.63 18.81 24.05
C GLU A 214 13.60 18.58 22.53
N HIS A 215 12.73 17.68 22.06
CA HIS A 215 12.49 17.34 20.67
C HIS A 215 11.00 17.33 20.28
N SER A 216 10.20 18.35 20.63
CA SER A 216 8.87 18.49 20.01
C SER A 216 9.06 18.58 18.49
N LEU A 217 8.69 17.52 17.78
CA LEU A 217 8.90 17.39 16.34
C LEU A 217 8.06 18.43 15.61
N ARG A 218 8.66 19.59 15.35
CA ARG A 218 8.23 20.51 14.31
C ARG A 218 8.13 19.70 13.03
N LEU A 219 6.91 19.44 12.56
CA LEU A 219 6.73 18.68 11.33
C LEU A 219 7.04 19.56 10.13
N ASP A 220 6.54 20.80 10.13
CA ASP A 220 6.79 21.72 9.03
C ASP A 220 6.65 23.22 9.44
N ARG A 221 7.36 24.11 8.72
CA ARG A 221 7.13 25.55 8.67
C ARG A 221 7.09 25.97 7.21
N TYR A 222 5.99 26.61 6.83
CA TYR A 222 5.83 27.11 5.47
C TYR A 222 5.45 28.59 5.48
N VAL A 223 6.07 29.40 4.62
CA VAL A 223 5.81 30.85 4.54
C VAL A 223 5.03 31.18 3.28
N ILE A 224 3.89 31.84 3.41
CA ILE A 224 3.09 32.32 2.28
C ILE A 224 3.17 33.85 2.24
N TYR A 225 3.88 34.38 1.24
CA TYR A 225 3.90 35.80 0.94
C TYR A 225 2.76 36.15 0.00
N ALA A 226 1.88 37.06 0.43
CA ALA A 226 0.72 37.50 -0.32
C ALA A 226 0.81 39.02 -0.55
N PHE A 227 1.41 39.41 -1.67
CA PHE A 227 1.65 40.80 -2.02
C PHE A 227 0.56 41.36 -2.93
N ARG A 228 0.10 42.56 -2.59
CA ARG A 228 -0.83 43.35 -3.42
C ARG A 228 -0.14 44.50 -4.14
N LYS A 229 1.06 44.87 -3.72
CA LYS A 229 1.87 45.93 -4.32
C LYS A 229 3.34 45.59 -4.13
N ILE A 230 4.10 45.64 -5.21
CA ILE A 230 5.56 45.65 -5.18
C ILE A 230 5.97 46.87 -6.01
N ALA A 231 6.71 47.79 -5.40
CA ALA A 231 7.06 49.06 -6.02
C ALA A 231 8.55 49.36 -5.85
N ARG A 232 9.10 50.09 -6.82
CA ARG A 232 10.44 50.67 -6.75
C ARG A 232 10.34 52.15 -6.99
N ASP A 233 10.92 52.95 -6.09
CA ASP A 233 10.90 54.42 -6.19
C ASP A 233 9.47 54.97 -6.40
N GLY A 234 8.49 54.37 -5.73
CA GLY A 234 7.06 54.71 -5.83
C GLY A 234 6.33 54.13 -7.04
N THR A 235 7.03 53.57 -8.02
CA THR A 235 6.45 52.97 -9.24
C THR A 235 6.09 51.52 -9.00
N LEU A 236 4.82 51.15 -9.25
CA LEU A 236 4.35 49.76 -9.18
C LEU A 236 5.03 48.93 -10.28
N LEU A 237 5.62 47.80 -9.90
CA LEU A 237 6.23 46.86 -10.84
C LEU A 237 5.24 45.76 -11.21
N MET A 238 5.05 45.52 -12.50
CA MET A 238 4.21 44.44 -13.00
C MET A 238 4.96 43.10 -12.96
N PRO A 239 4.26 41.96 -12.91
CA PRO A 239 4.89 40.64 -12.85
C PRO A 239 5.91 40.36 -13.97
N ALA A 240 5.65 40.82 -15.20
CA ALA A 240 6.60 40.67 -16.30
C ALA A 240 7.94 41.40 -16.04
N GLU A 241 7.89 42.58 -15.42
CA GLU A 241 9.07 43.36 -15.06
C GLU A 241 9.83 42.70 -13.91
N LEU A 242 9.11 42.21 -12.90
CA LEU A 242 9.71 41.45 -11.79
C LEU A 242 10.45 40.20 -12.28
N LYS A 243 9.82 39.43 -13.17
CA LYS A 243 10.41 38.21 -13.77
C LYS A 243 11.66 38.51 -14.59
N ARG A 244 11.67 39.62 -15.35
CA ARG A 244 12.80 39.99 -16.21
C ARG A 244 13.96 40.59 -15.42
N ASP A 245 13.67 41.53 -14.52
CA ASP A 245 14.69 42.41 -13.94
C ASP A 245 15.13 42.00 -12.54
N TYR A 246 14.36 41.13 -11.85
CA TYR A 246 14.58 40.78 -10.45
C TYR A 246 14.54 39.26 -10.17
N ALA A 247 14.72 38.41 -11.18
CA ALA A 247 14.66 36.95 -11.02
C ALA A 247 15.58 36.43 -9.89
N GLN A 248 16.81 36.93 -9.79
CA GLN A 248 17.77 36.53 -8.75
C GLN A 248 17.30 36.97 -7.35
N THR A 249 16.82 38.21 -7.21
CA THR A 249 16.26 38.73 -5.96
C THR A 249 15.05 37.91 -5.51
N LEU A 250 14.15 37.56 -6.45
CA LEU A 250 13.00 36.71 -6.15
C LEU A 250 13.42 35.30 -5.73
N SER A 251 14.44 34.72 -6.38
CA SER A 251 14.97 33.40 -6.00
C SER A 251 15.49 33.38 -4.59
N ALA A 252 16.34 34.34 -4.24
CA ALA A 252 16.91 34.42 -2.91
C ALA A 252 15.85 34.74 -1.83
N PHE A 253 14.90 35.61 -2.16
CA PHE A 253 13.77 35.92 -1.28
C PHE A 253 12.95 34.66 -0.96
N MET A 254 12.67 33.84 -1.97
CA MET A 254 11.90 32.60 -1.81
C MET A 254 12.61 31.54 -0.95
N GLU A 255 13.94 31.54 -0.88
CA GLU A 255 14.69 30.66 0.02
C GLU A 255 14.68 31.13 1.47
N ASN A 256 14.16 32.32 1.76
CA ASN A 256 14.17 32.93 3.09
C ASN A 256 15.58 32.96 3.71
N MET A 257 16.61 33.15 2.88
CA MET A 257 18.00 33.16 3.34
C MET A 257 18.60 34.56 3.18
N LEU A 258 19.13 35.09 4.27
CA LEU A 258 19.96 36.29 4.28
C LEU A 258 21.40 35.89 4.57
N ILE A 259 22.34 36.53 3.88
CA ILE A 259 23.76 36.47 4.19
C ILE A 259 24.19 37.80 4.78
N GLU A 260 25.07 37.75 5.78
CA GLU A 260 25.73 38.94 6.29
C GLU A 260 27.12 39.03 5.66
N TYR A 261 27.36 40.12 4.92
CA TYR A 261 28.63 40.38 4.25
C TYR A 261 29.04 41.83 4.55
N ASP A 262 30.23 42.01 5.12
CA ASP A 262 30.74 43.31 5.58
C ASP A 262 29.78 44.06 6.51
N GLY A 263 29.09 43.32 7.39
CA GLY A 263 28.12 43.90 8.33
C GLY A 263 26.84 44.39 7.66
N VAL A 264 26.57 44.01 6.41
CA VAL A 264 25.30 44.30 5.72
C VAL A 264 24.59 42.99 5.43
N ARG A 265 23.34 42.89 5.85
CA ARG A 265 22.46 41.77 5.48
C ARG A 265 21.94 41.99 4.06
N ARG A 266 22.07 40.97 3.22
CA ARG A 266 21.62 40.99 1.83
C ARG A 266 21.18 39.61 1.39
N PHE A 267 20.51 39.54 0.24
CA PHE A 267 20.19 38.26 -0.36
C PHE A 267 21.43 37.61 -0.99
N ALA A 268 21.47 36.27 -0.96
CA ALA A 268 22.49 35.53 -1.70
C ALA A 268 22.24 35.66 -3.21
N HIS A 269 23.30 35.79 -4.01
CA HIS A 269 23.17 35.80 -5.46
C HIS A 269 23.09 34.37 -6.00
N HIS A 270 21.91 33.96 -6.44
CA HIS A 270 21.74 32.70 -7.17
C HIS A 270 22.34 32.75 -8.57
N SER A 271 22.69 31.56 -9.07
CA SER A 271 23.05 31.42 -10.48
C SER A 271 21.88 31.88 -11.36
N GLU A 272 22.19 32.48 -12.51
CA GLU A 272 21.17 32.93 -13.46
C GLU A 272 20.27 31.77 -13.91
N GLN A 273 20.83 30.56 -14.00
CA GLN A 273 20.10 29.34 -14.34
C GLN A 273 19.04 28.98 -13.28
N GLU A 274 19.39 29.00 -11.99
CA GLU A 274 18.43 28.72 -10.90
C GLU A 274 17.33 29.78 -10.82
N ALA A 275 17.71 31.06 -10.92
CA ALA A 275 16.77 32.17 -10.91
C ALA A 275 15.79 32.10 -12.10
N SER A 276 16.31 31.77 -13.29
CA SER A 276 15.49 31.58 -14.50
C SER A 276 14.57 30.35 -14.36
N ALA A 277 15.06 29.27 -13.75
CA ALA A 277 14.26 28.07 -13.51
C ALA A 277 13.08 28.34 -12.55
N LEU A 278 13.30 29.13 -11.49
CA LEU A 278 12.22 29.56 -10.60
C LEU A 278 11.14 30.34 -11.35
N VAL A 279 11.56 31.36 -12.11
CA VAL A 279 10.64 32.22 -12.86
C VAL A 279 9.90 31.45 -13.96
N ALA A 280 10.59 30.50 -14.61
CA ALA A 280 9.97 29.58 -15.57
C ALA A 280 8.95 28.63 -14.91
N GLY A 281 9.08 28.38 -13.61
CA GLY A 281 8.14 27.64 -12.78
C GLY A 281 6.92 28.45 -12.31
N ASP A 282 6.72 29.67 -12.78
CA ASP A 282 5.53 30.46 -12.44
C ASP A 282 4.24 29.76 -12.88
N VAL A 283 3.35 29.51 -11.91
CA VAL A 283 2.06 28.85 -12.11
C VAL A 283 0.88 29.83 -12.05
N SER A 284 1.14 31.13 -12.24
CA SER A 284 0.12 32.16 -12.41
C SER A 284 -0.87 31.79 -13.52
N SER A 285 -2.12 32.25 -13.37
CA SER A 285 -3.15 31.96 -14.38
C SER A 285 -3.27 33.04 -15.43
N TRP A 286 -2.87 34.26 -15.09
CA TRP A 286 -2.93 35.43 -15.95
C TRP A 286 -1.58 36.17 -15.92
N GLU A 287 -1.28 36.92 -16.98
CA GLU A 287 0.01 37.60 -17.15
C GLU A 287 0.29 38.68 -16.09
N ASP A 288 -0.79 39.26 -15.56
CA ASP A 288 -0.76 40.27 -14.49
C ASP A 288 -0.63 39.67 -13.09
N GLU A 289 -0.23 38.40 -12.99
CA GLU A 289 0.01 37.70 -11.73
C GLU A 289 1.38 37.03 -11.70
N LEU A 290 1.82 36.72 -10.48
CA LEU A 290 2.99 35.89 -10.23
C LEU A 290 2.65 34.92 -9.09
N CYS A 291 2.88 33.63 -9.32
CA CYS A 291 2.66 32.57 -8.35
C CYS A 291 3.86 31.63 -8.36
N LEU A 292 4.80 31.88 -7.45
CA LEU A 292 6.00 31.06 -7.28
C LEU A 292 5.80 30.15 -6.08
N LEU A 293 6.11 28.86 -6.25
CA LEU A 293 5.94 27.84 -5.22
C LEU A 293 7.28 27.10 -5.04
N ARG A 294 7.68 26.93 -3.79
CA ARG A 294 8.85 26.14 -3.35
C ARG A 294 8.44 25.23 -2.19
N GLY A 295 9.34 24.32 -1.81
CA GLY A 295 9.12 23.39 -0.69
C GLY A 295 8.96 24.05 0.69
N GLU A 296 9.40 25.30 0.87
CA GLU A 296 9.34 26.02 2.16
C GLU A 296 8.57 27.35 2.10
N SER A 297 8.28 27.85 0.90
CA SER A 297 7.60 29.12 0.73
C SER A 297 6.78 29.21 -0.55
N ALA A 298 5.77 30.07 -0.52
CA ALA A 298 4.98 30.49 -1.66
C ALA A 298 5.00 32.01 -1.76
N MET A 299 5.16 32.56 -2.96
CA MET A 299 4.96 33.98 -3.24
C MET A 299 3.81 34.14 -4.22
N LEU A 300 2.79 34.83 -3.76
CA LEU A 300 1.60 35.19 -4.50
C LEU A 300 1.61 36.71 -4.67
N TYR A 301 1.72 37.19 -5.91
CA TYR A 301 1.65 38.60 -6.22
C TYR A 301 0.54 38.86 -7.23
N PHE A 302 -0.44 39.66 -6.79
CA PHE A 302 -1.68 39.92 -7.50
C PHE A 302 -2.05 41.43 -7.42
N PRO A 303 -1.37 42.29 -8.21
CA PRO A 303 -1.53 43.74 -8.13
C PRO A 303 -2.91 44.27 -8.51
N LEU A 304 -3.75 43.43 -9.12
CA LEU A 304 -5.11 43.81 -9.54
C LEU A 304 -6.13 43.80 -8.39
N ILE A 305 -5.75 43.44 -7.17
CA ILE A 305 -6.69 43.43 -6.04
C ILE A 305 -7.25 44.84 -5.77
N GLY A 306 -8.58 44.94 -5.67
CA GLY A 306 -9.28 46.22 -5.55
C GLY A 306 -9.46 46.99 -6.87
N ARG A 307 -8.95 46.46 -8.00
CA ARG A 307 -9.11 47.03 -9.34
C ARG A 307 -9.75 46.05 -10.34
N GLY A 308 -9.63 44.74 -10.11
CA GLY A 308 -10.15 43.68 -10.97
C GLY A 308 -11.36 42.95 -10.41
N VAL A 309 -12.15 42.37 -11.31
CA VAL A 309 -13.27 41.46 -11.03
C VAL A 309 -12.99 40.13 -11.73
N ALA A 310 -13.18 39.01 -11.03
CA ALA A 310 -13.10 37.68 -11.63
C ALA A 310 -14.51 37.16 -11.94
N TYR A 311 -14.69 36.58 -13.13
CA TYR A 311 -15.95 35.96 -13.52
C TYR A 311 -15.76 34.44 -13.58
N VAL A 312 -16.52 33.70 -12.77
CA VAL A 312 -16.45 32.23 -12.73
C VAL A 312 -17.83 31.65 -13.04
N GLY A 313 -17.90 30.69 -13.97
CA GLY A 313 -19.11 29.96 -14.27
C GLY A 313 -19.53 29.07 -13.09
N GLY A 314 -20.53 29.52 -12.33
CA GLY A 314 -21.09 28.84 -11.16
C GLY A 314 -22.42 29.46 -10.71
N PRO A 315 -23.10 28.86 -9.70
CA PRO A 315 -24.44 29.27 -9.28
C PRO A 315 -24.54 30.68 -8.69
N LEU A 316 -23.41 31.33 -8.35
CA LEU A 316 -23.39 32.68 -7.78
C LEU A 316 -23.46 33.81 -8.81
N GLY A 317 -23.40 33.54 -10.12
CA GLY A 317 -23.38 34.61 -11.13
C GLY A 317 -22.17 35.56 -10.99
N LEU A 318 -22.28 36.75 -11.59
CA LEU A 318 -21.22 37.78 -11.64
C LEU A 318 -21.00 38.39 -10.22
N ASP A 319 -19.93 38.03 -9.51
CA ASP A 319 -19.57 38.65 -8.23
C ASP A 319 -18.22 39.40 -8.33
N ALA A 320 -18.27 40.72 -8.09
CA ALA A 320 -17.09 41.59 -8.06
C ALA A 320 -16.05 41.20 -6.99
N ARG A 321 -16.45 40.46 -5.94
CA ARG A 321 -15.56 40.02 -4.84
C ARG A 321 -14.72 38.80 -5.19
N ALA A 322 -15.01 38.14 -6.31
CA ALA A 322 -14.43 36.84 -6.68
C ALA A 322 -12.91 36.85 -6.82
N TYR A 323 -12.25 37.95 -7.19
CA TYR A 323 -10.80 37.95 -7.43
C TYR A 323 -9.98 37.87 -6.13
N SER A 324 -10.35 38.66 -5.11
CA SER A 324 -9.73 38.56 -3.79
C SER A 324 -10.05 37.23 -3.11
N ALA A 325 -11.30 36.76 -3.24
CA ALA A 325 -11.74 35.48 -2.71
C ALA A 325 -11.04 34.29 -3.39
N TYR A 326 -10.72 34.41 -4.68
CA TYR A 326 -9.94 33.42 -5.42
C TYR A 326 -8.56 33.22 -4.80
N TRP A 327 -7.78 34.30 -4.63
CA TRP A 327 -6.45 34.21 -4.04
C TRP A 327 -6.48 33.78 -2.57
N ALA A 328 -7.49 34.22 -1.82
CA ALA A 328 -7.74 33.75 -0.48
C ALA A 328 -8.02 32.23 -0.45
N GLY A 329 -8.79 31.71 -1.41
CA GLY A 329 -9.00 30.28 -1.63
C GLY A 329 -7.72 29.52 -2.02
N ILE A 330 -6.86 30.11 -2.86
CA ILE A 330 -5.56 29.52 -3.21
C ILE A 330 -4.68 29.41 -1.96
N MET A 331 -4.52 30.48 -1.18
CA MET A 331 -3.78 30.45 0.09
C MET A 331 -4.32 29.37 1.03
N ARG A 332 -5.64 29.23 1.10
CA ARG A 332 -6.26 28.18 1.92
C ARG A 332 -5.98 26.77 1.42
N GLY A 333 -5.88 26.57 0.12
CA GLY A 333 -5.44 25.29 -0.45
C GLY A 333 -3.96 24.99 -0.15
N ILE A 334 -3.09 26.01 -0.18
CA ILE A 334 -1.67 25.89 0.18
C ILE A 334 -1.55 25.45 1.65
N GLU A 335 -2.26 26.12 2.56
CA GLU A 335 -2.33 25.76 3.97
C GLU A 335 -2.72 24.30 4.18
N HIS A 336 -3.74 23.81 3.48
CA HIS A 336 -4.15 22.42 3.55
C HIS A 336 -3.05 21.47 3.06
N LEU A 337 -2.38 21.78 1.94
CA LEU A 337 -1.33 20.93 1.40
C LEU A 337 -0.08 20.89 2.29
N VAL A 338 0.24 21.96 3.01
CA VAL A 338 1.29 21.96 4.04
C VAL A 338 0.92 21.02 5.20
N ALA A 339 -0.33 21.08 5.67
CA ALA A 339 -0.81 20.12 6.67
C ALA A 339 -0.77 18.68 6.14
N PHE A 340 -1.16 18.47 4.89
CA PHE A 340 -1.14 17.16 4.25
C PHE A 340 0.29 16.61 4.05
N ARG A 341 1.27 17.45 3.74
CA ARG A 341 2.70 17.06 3.75
C ARG A 341 3.12 16.53 5.11
N ALA A 342 2.77 17.22 6.18
CA ALA A 342 3.08 16.79 7.54
C ALA A 342 2.39 15.44 7.87
N GLU A 343 1.18 15.19 7.37
CA GLU A 343 0.50 13.90 7.50
C GLU A 343 1.23 12.78 6.75
N ALA A 344 1.66 13.03 5.51
CA ALA A 344 2.45 12.08 4.71
C ALA A 344 3.80 11.76 5.38
N GLN A 345 4.51 12.77 5.86
CA GLN A 345 5.76 12.61 6.61
C GLN A 345 5.56 11.85 7.92
N GLN A 346 4.43 12.05 8.61
CA GLN A 346 4.13 11.29 9.81
C GLN A 346 3.90 9.79 9.50
N ALA A 347 3.20 9.49 8.39
CA ALA A 347 3.04 8.11 7.92
C ALA A 347 4.39 7.50 7.55
N GLU A 348 5.27 8.26 6.87
CA GLU A 348 6.62 7.85 6.52
C GLU A 348 7.41 7.49 7.78
N ARG A 349 7.59 8.42 8.72
CA ARG A 349 8.32 8.19 9.97
C ARG A 349 7.76 7.00 10.76
N ARG A 350 6.43 6.83 10.77
CA ARG A 350 5.78 5.69 11.43
C ARG A 350 6.17 4.38 10.76
N THR A 351 6.03 4.28 9.43
CA THR A 351 6.40 3.05 8.70
C THR A 351 7.89 2.75 8.82
N THR A 352 8.76 3.75 8.71
CA THR A 352 10.22 3.63 8.89
C THR A 352 10.57 3.17 10.31
N GLY A 353 9.88 3.70 11.33
CA GLY A 353 10.07 3.30 12.73
C GLY A 353 9.58 1.89 13.05
N LEU A 354 8.58 1.37 12.34
CA LEU A 354 8.18 -0.04 12.41
C LEU A 354 9.20 -0.92 11.69
N LEU A 355 9.63 -0.51 10.50
CA LEU A 355 10.57 -1.26 9.67
C LEU A 355 11.95 -1.41 10.34
N SER A 356 12.40 -0.41 11.10
CA SER A 356 13.67 -0.48 11.84
C SER A 356 13.71 -1.58 12.91
N GLN A 357 12.55 -2.11 13.34
CA GLN A 357 12.44 -3.20 14.32
C GLN A 357 12.59 -4.58 13.66
N VAL A 358 12.36 -4.67 12.35
CA VAL A 358 12.32 -5.93 11.59
C VAL A 358 13.65 -6.70 11.61
N PRO A 359 14.83 -6.09 11.42
CA PRO A 359 16.09 -6.85 11.41
C PRO A 359 16.36 -7.58 12.73
N SER A 360 16.13 -6.91 13.87
CA SER A 360 16.34 -7.50 15.19
C SER A 360 15.40 -8.68 15.45
N LEU A 361 14.12 -8.53 15.10
CA LEU A 361 13.14 -9.62 15.21
C LEU A 361 13.48 -10.78 14.27
N THR A 362 13.91 -10.49 13.05
CA THR A 362 14.26 -11.52 12.06
C THR A 362 15.40 -12.41 12.56
N HIS A 363 16.43 -11.85 13.21
CA HIS A 363 17.47 -12.64 13.86
C HIS A 363 16.92 -13.53 14.98
N LYS A 364 16.13 -12.96 15.90
CA LYS A 364 15.53 -13.72 17.01
C LYS A 364 14.60 -14.85 16.57
N ILE A 365 13.81 -14.61 15.50
CA ILE A 365 12.93 -15.62 14.88
C ILE A 365 13.77 -16.78 14.33
N ASN A 366 14.84 -16.47 13.59
CA ASN A 366 15.74 -17.48 13.02
C ASN A 366 16.45 -18.30 14.11
N ASP A 367 16.81 -17.67 15.22
CA ASP A 367 17.53 -18.30 16.32
C ASP A 367 16.64 -19.19 17.21
N GLY A 368 15.32 -19.27 16.97
CA GLY A 368 14.47 -20.15 17.77
C GLY A 368 13.93 -19.55 19.06
N HIS A 369 14.24 -18.27 19.34
CA HIS A 369 14.04 -17.67 20.66
C HIS A 369 13.24 -16.38 20.56
N LEU A 370 11.92 -16.48 20.75
CA LEU A 370 11.04 -15.33 20.93
C LEU A 370 10.66 -15.20 22.39
N SER A 371 11.03 -14.06 22.99
CA SER A 371 10.55 -13.67 24.31
C SER A 371 9.09 -13.20 24.22
N PRO A 372 8.35 -13.13 25.35
CA PRO A 372 7.04 -12.50 25.40
C PRO A 372 7.04 -11.04 24.87
N ASP A 373 8.13 -10.31 25.13
CA ASP A 373 8.30 -8.94 24.66
C ASP A 373 8.42 -8.87 23.13
N ASP A 374 9.08 -9.87 22.50
CA ASP A 374 9.17 -9.96 21.04
C ASP A 374 7.80 -10.26 20.40
N LEU A 375 6.97 -11.06 21.06
CA LEU A 375 5.59 -11.31 20.62
C LEU A 375 4.73 -10.06 20.72
N GLN A 376 4.84 -9.31 21.82
CA GLN A 376 4.18 -8.01 21.95
C GLN A 376 4.66 -7.02 20.89
N LEU A 377 5.95 -7.05 20.53
CA LEU A 377 6.49 -6.21 19.47
C LEU A 377 5.91 -6.59 18.09
N LEU A 378 5.74 -7.89 17.81
CA LEU A 378 5.10 -8.37 16.58
C LEU A 378 3.62 -7.99 16.51
N ASP A 379 2.89 -8.10 17.62
CA ASP A 379 1.51 -7.61 17.71
C ASP A 379 1.45 -6.09 17.49
N HIS A 380 2.41 -5.35 18.05
CA HIS A 380 2.55 -3.91 17.84
C HIS A 380 2.85 -3.56 16.37
N LEU A 381 3.70 -4.34 15.69
CA LEU A 381 3.97 -4.19 14.25
C LEU A 381 2.71 -4.43 13.42
N ALA A 382 1.97 -5.51 13.70
CA ALA A 382 0.74 -5.84 13.00
C ALA A 382 -0.35 -4.78 13.20
N ALA A 383 -0.57 -4.33 14.44
CA ALA A 383 -1.51 -3.25 14.75
C ALA A 383 -1.07 -1.93 14.09
N GLY A 384 0.22 -1.61 14.17
CA GLY A 384 0.80 -0.42 13.54
C GLY A 384 0.61 -0.40 12.02
N LEU A 385 0.80 -1.56 11.37
CA LEU A 385 0.59 -1.72 9.94
C LEU A 385 -0.90 -1.61 9.56
N SER A 386 -1.80 -2.19 10.37
CA SER A 386 -3.25 -2.07 10.16
C SER A 386 -3.70 -0.60 10.16
N ASP A 387 -3.25 0.19 11.12
CA ASP A 387 -3.58 1.63 11.19
C ASP A 387 -3.09 2.41 9.96
N ILE A 388 -1.93 2.02 9.42
CA ILE A 388 -1.41 2.63 8.19
C ILE A 388 -2.29 2.25 7.00
N PHE A 389 -2.75 1.00 6.91
CA PHE A 389 -3.67 0.58 5.86
C PHE A 389 -5.02 1.30 5.89
N ASP A 390 -5.50 1.71 7.07
CA ASP A 390 -6.74 2.46 7.18
C ASP A 390 -6.61 3.91 6.67
N SER A 391 -5.44 4.53 6.86
CA SER A 391 -5.19 5.94 6.48
C SER A 391 -4.60 6.10 5.07
N LEU A 392 -3.84 5.13 4.58
CA LEU A 392 -3.11 5.21 3.32
C LEU A 392 -4.00 5.43 2.07
N PRO A 393 -5.19 4.80 1.93
CA PRO A 393 -6.08 5.08 0.81
C PRO A 393 -6.54 6.54 0.75
N GLU A 394 -6.77 7.16 1.92
CA GLU A 394 -7.15 8.56 2.01
C GLU A 394 -5.99 9.47 1.62
N LEU A 395 -4.78 9.21 2.13
CA LEU A 395 -3.56 9.93 1.75
C LEU A 395 -3.30 9.85 0.23
N ARG A 396 -3.33 8.63 -0.34
CA ARG A 396 -3.17 8.42 -1.79
C ARG A 396 -4.22 9.17 -2.60
N SER A 397 -5.47 9.17 -2.13
CA SER A 397 -6.53 9.89 -2.81
C SER A 397 -6.27 11.40 -2.80
N LEU A 398 -5.87 11.98 -1.67
CA LEU A 398 -5.62 13.42 -1.57
C LEU A 398 -4.39 13.89 -2.36
N ALA A 399 -3.39 13.03 -2.54
CA ALA A 399 -2.26 13.31 -3.41
C ALA A 399 -2.68 13.51 -4.88
N VAL A 400 -3.81 12.94 -5.30
CA VAL A 400 -4.38 13.19 -6.61
C VAL A 400 -5.18 14.50 -6.58
N SER A 401 -4.62 15.57 -7.13
CA SER A 401 -5.22 16.92 -7.11
C SER A 401 -6.65 16.99 -7.66
N THR A 402 -7.00 16.13 -8.62
CA THR A 402 -8.35 16.07 -9.20
C THR A 402 -9.41 15.59 -8.22
N THR A 403 -9.03 15.02 -7.07
CA THR A 403 -9.96 14.60 -6.01
C THR A 403 -10.27 15.73 -5.03
N ALA A 404 -9.30 16.64 -4.78
CA ALA A 404 -9.41 17.74 -3.83
C ALA A 404 -9.79 19.07 -4.50
N PHE A 405 -9.36 19.29 -5.74
CA PHE A 405 -9.49 20.55 -6.47
C PHE A 405 -10.28 20.37 -7.77
N ARG A 406 -11.02 21.40 -8.19
CA ARG A 406 -11.97 21.29 -9.32
C ARG A 406 -11.58 22.11 -10.55
N ALA A 407 -11.20 23.37 -10.40
CA ALA A 407 -10.88 24.23 -11.53
C ALA A 407 -9.43 24.05 -12.01
N ASP A 408 -9.21 23.96 -13.33
CA ASP A 408 -7.87 23.70 -13.89
C ASP A 408 -6.84 24.79 -13.55
N PHE A 409 -7.28 26.05 -13.42
CA PHE A 409 -6.39 27.15 -13.03
C PHE A 409 -5.85 27.02 -11.60
N ALA A 410 -6.64 26.42 -10.70
CA ALA A 410 -6.25 26.14 -9.33
C ALA A 410 -5.48 24.83 -9.24
N ARG A 411 -5.95 23.79 -9.95
CA ARG A 411 -5.34 22.47 -9.98
C ARG A 411 -3.88 22.52 -10.42
N ARG A 412 -3.54 23.30 -11.46
CA ARG A 412 -2.13 23.47 -11.89
C ARG A 412 -1.21 23.98 -10.78
N LYS A 413 -1.70 24.91 -9.94
CA LYS A 413 -0.93 25.45 -8.80
C LYS A 413 -0.72 24.39 -7.73
N PHE A 414 -1.78 23.64 -7.41
CA PHE A 414 -1.72 22.59 -6.41
C PHE A 414 -0.94 21.35 -6.89
N ASP A 415 -0.98 21.01 -8.18
CA ASP A 415 -0.12 20.00 -8.79
C ASP A 415 1.36 20.38 -8.69
N ALA A 416 1.69 21.67 -8.92
CA ALA A 416 3.04 22.16 -8.71
C ALA A 416 3.43 22.11 -7.23
N LEU A 417 2.56 22.57 -6.32
CA LEU A 417 2.86 22.53 -4.89
C LEU A 417 3.04 21.09 -4.38
N LEU A 418 2.21 20.14 -4.80
CA LEU A 418 2.34 18.73 -4.43
C LEU A 418 3.71 18.14 -4.79
N ARG A 419 4.30 18.59 -5.92
CA ARG A 419 5.67 18.22 -6.33
C ARG A 419 6.72 18.94 -5.49
N GLU A 420 6.61 20.25 -5.32
CA GLU A 420 7.56 21.03 -4.50
C GLU A 420 7.59 20.57 -3.03
N LEU A 421 6.47 20.08 -2.51
CA LEU A 421 6.34 19.50 -1.16
C LEU A 421 6.81 18.05 -1.06
N ALA A 422 7.22 17.42 -2.18
CA ALA A 422 7.65 16.03 -2.29
C ALA A 422 6.65 15.00 -1.70
N ILE A 423 5.35 15.28 -1.84
CA ILE A 423 4.29 14.45 -1.23
C ILE A 423 4.20 13.09 -1.91
N HIS A 424 4.34 13.02 -3.24
CA HIS A 424 4.25 11.75 -3.98
C HIS A 424 5.40 10.83 -3.62
N GLU A 425 6.62 11.36 -3.60
CA GLU A 425 7.85 10.67 -3.23
C GLU A 425 7.79 10.15 -1.79
N THR A 426 7.26 10.97 -0.87
CA THR A 426 7.05 10.55 0.53
C THR A 426 6.05 9.38 0.60
N LEU A 427 4.95 9.42 -0.14
CA LEU A 427 3.96 8.34 -0.16
C LEU A 427 4.46 7.09 -0.89
N GLU A 428 5.34 7.20 -1.88
CA GLU A 428 6.02 6.06 -2.50
C GLU A 428 6.94 5.34 -1.50
N LEU A 429 7.68 6.10 -0.67
CA LEU A 429 8.48 5.53 0.41
C LEU A 429 7.60 4.81 1.44
N VAL A 430 6.47 5.41 1.84
CA VAL A 430 5.47 4.78 2.72
C VAL A 430 4.97 3.46 2.13
N ASN A 431 4.66 3.42 0.83
CA ASN A 431 4.21 2.19 0.15
C ASN A 431 5.29 1.10 0.20
N THR A 432 6.53 1.47 -0.12
CA THR A 432 7.68 0.55 -0.09
C THR A 432 7.88 -0.03 1.31
N ASN A 433 7.81 0.81 2.35
CA ASN A 433 7.94 0.37 3.73
C ASN A 433 6.80 -0.59 4.15
N VAL A 434 5.56 -0.28 3.75
CA VAL A 434 4.37 -1.13 4.02
C VAL A 434 4.51 -2.49 3.34
N GLU A 435 5.00 -2.54 2.10
CA GLU A 435 5.26 -3.79 1.38
C GLU A 435 6.30 -4.65 2.09
N GLN A 436 7.41 -4.05 2.55
CA GLN A 436 8.45 -4.74 3.31
C GLN A 436 7.97 -5.24 4.68
N LEU A 437 7.19 -4.44 5.40
CA LEU A 437 6.58 -4.83 6.68
C LEU A 437 5.62 -6.01 6.49
N ASN A 438 4.78 -5.96 5.44
CA ASN A 438 3.86 -7.03 5.11
C ASN A 438 4.60 -8.33 4.74
N PHE A 439 5.68 -8.22 3.95
CA PHE A 439 6.57 -9.35 3.66
C PHE A 439 7.16 -9.97 4.92
N PHE A 440 7.66 -9.15 5.86
CA PHE A 440 8.21 -9.64 7.12
C PHE A 440 7.16 -10.34 8.00
N LEU A 441 5.96 -9.77 8.16
CA LEU A 441 4.89 -10.39 8.94
C LEU A 441 4.44 -11.72 8.33
N SER A 442 4.43 -11.82 7.00
CA SER A 442 4.15 -13.06 6.28
C SER A 442 5.24 -14.10 6.56
N TYR A 443 6.51 -13.71 6.48
CA TYR A 443 7.65 -14.57 6.83
C TYR A 443 7.61 -15.06 8.30
N TYR A 444 7.26 -14.20 9.25
CA TYR A 444 7.13 -14.57 10.66
C TYR A 444 6.01 -15.59 10.89
N ASN A 445 4.82 -15.34 10.32
CA ASN A 445 3.68 -16.23 10.50
C ASN A 445 3.97 -17.62 9.87
N ASP A 446 4.61 -17.63 8.69
CA ASP A 446 5.11 -18.85 8.07
C ASP A 446 6.01 -19.61 9.05
N MET A 447 6.99 -18.91 9.65
CA MET A 447 7.91 -19.45 10.65
C MET A 447 7.21 -20.03 11.89
N ARG A 448 6.15 -19.37 12.38
CA ARG A 448 5.38 -19.83 13.54
C ARG A 448 4.60 -21.10 13.25
N LEU A 449 3.92 -21.17 12.09
CA LEU A 449 3.21 -22.37 11.65
C LEU A 449 4.16 -23.57 11.49
N GLN A 450 5.42 -23.32 11.10
CA GLN A 450 6.47 -24.35 11.07
C GLN A 450 6.69 -25.00 12.42
N TRP A 451 6.84 -24.20 13.47
CA TRP A 451 7.14 -24.69 14.80
C TRP A 451 5.95 -25.42 15.43
N GLN A 452 4.73 -24.96 15.13
CA GLN A 452 3.52 -25.64 15.56
C GLN A 452 3.30 -26.96 14.81
N GLY A 453 3.53 -26.98 13.49
CA GLY A 453 3.42 -28.20 12.67
C GLY A 453 4.43 -29.29 13.04
N MET A 454 5.65 -28.93 13.45
CA MET A 454 6.64 -29.91 13.95
C MET A 454 6.22 -30.58 15.27
N ARG A 455 5.26 -30.02 16.03
CA ARG A 455 4.78 -30.58 17.31
C ARG A 455 3.63 -31.59 17.15
N THR A 456 2.95 -31.68 16.00
CA THR A 456 1.72 -32.48 15.86
C THR A 456 1.73 -33.46 14.67
N ASN A 457 2.39 -34.60 14.89
CA ASN A 457 2.01 -35.96 14.48
C ASN A 457 2.06 -36.46 13.00
N ASN A 458 2.27 -37.78 12.90
CA ASN A 458 2.73 -38.64 11.79
C ASN A 458 1.71 -38.99 10.67
N LEU A 459 0.57 -38.31 10.54
CA LEU A 459 -0.50 -38.71 9.59
C LEU A 459 -0.40 -38.08 8.18
N GLY A 460 0.53 -37.14 7.96
CA GLY A 460 0.60 -36.29 6.75
C GLY A 460 1.20 -36.90 5.49
N VAL A 461 1.81 -38.09 5.56
CA VAL A 461 2.63 -38.68 4.47
C VAL A 461 1.84 -39.10 3.22
N ILE A 462 0.52 -39.29 3.32
CA ILE A 462 -0.31 -39.82 2.21
C ILE A 462 -1.19 -38.73 1.55
N LEU A 463 -1.45 -37.64 2.28
CA LEU A 463 -2.37 -36.55 1.88
C LEU A 463 -1.65 -35.46 1.05
N GLY A 464 -0.35 -35.24 1.28
CA GLY A 464 0.43 -34.16 0.66
C GLY A 464 0.67 -34.30 -0.85
N THR A 465 0.57 -35.50 -1.43
CA THR A 465 0.87 -35.76 -2.86
C THR A 465 -0.20 -35.22 -3.82
N VAL A 466 -1.40 -34.94 -3.31
CA VAL A 466 -2.59 -34.61 -4.11
C VAL A 466 -2.93 -33.11 -4.05
N VAL A 467 -2.81 -32.48 -2.88
CA VAL A 467 -2.83 -31.00 -2.69
C VAL A 467 -1.76 -30.30 -3.56
N LEU A 468 -0.65 -31.02 -3.76
CA LEU A 468 0.50 -30.63 -4.54
C LEU A 468 0.20 -30.29 -6.01
N PHE A 469 -0.82 -30.86 -6.64
CA PHE A 469 -1.11 -30.59 -8.07
C PHE A 469 -1.98 -29.36 -8.32
N MET A 470 -2.62 -28.80 -7.28
CA MET A 470 -3.51 -27.62 -7.41
C MET A 470 -2.87 -26.35 -6.84
N ALA A 471 -2.07 -26.48 -5.79
CA ALA A 471 -1.41 -25.33 -5.15
C ALA A 471 -0.24 -24.76 -5.96
N VAL A 472 0.35 -25.50 -6.93
CA VAL A 472 1.43 -24.96 -7.77
C VAL A 472 0.89 -24.01 -8.85
N SER A 473 -0.33 -24.23 -9.34
CA SER A 473 -0.84 -23.55 -10.53
C SER A 473 -1.50 -22.19 -10.22
N SER A 474 -1.67 -21.82 -8.94
CA SER A 474 -2.73 -20.89 -8.50
C SER A 474 -2.43 -19.40 -8.37
N PHE A 475 -1.18 -18.94 -8.26
CA PHE A 475 -0.98 -17.51 -7.99
C PHE A 475 -0.66 -16.70 -9.23
N LEU A 476 0.52 -16.90 -9.83
CA LEU A 476 0.96 -16.07 -10.96
C LEU A 476 0.28 -16.47 -12.28
N ALA A 477 0.17 -17.77 -12.57
CA ALA A 477 -0.46 -18.23 -13.81
C ALA A 477 -1.98 -18.04 -13.82
N ASP A 478 -2.66 -18.19 -12.67
CA ASP A 478 -4.11 -18.02 -12.58
C ASP A 478 -4.54 -16.56 -12.53
N THR A 479 -3.82 -15.64 -11.87
CA THR A 479 -4.21 -14.21 -11.91
C THR A 479 -4.17 -13.66 -13.34
N PHE A 480 -3.16 -14.03 -14.13
CA PHE A 480 -3.03 -13.55 -15.52
C PHE A 480 -3.91 -14.33 -16.52
N ASN A 481 -4.07 -15.66 -16.40
CA ASN A 481 -4.95 -16.42 -17.30
C ASN A 481 -6.45 -16.33 -16.96
N VAL A 482 -6.82 -16.08 -15.71
CA VAL A 482 -8.24 -15.87 -15.31
C VAL A 482 -8.75 -14.56 -15.90
N VAL A 483 -7.93 -13.51 -15.94
CA VAL A 483 -8.29 -12.23 -16.58
C VAL A 483 -8.51 -12.41 -18.08
N ASP A 484 -7.69 -13.22 -18.76
CA ASP A 484 -7.84 -13.53 -20.20
C ASP A 484 -9.00 -14.51 -20.50
N ARG A 485 -9.50 -15.25 -19.51
CA ARG A 485 -10.56 -16.28 -19.68
C ARG A 485 -11.93 -15.92 -19.15
N LEU A 486 -12.08 -14.86 -18.37
CA LEU A 486 -13.40 -14.34 -17.97
C LEU A 486 -14.08 -13.70 -19.20
N GLY A 487 -14.47 -14.55 -20.14
CA GLY A 487 -15.05 -14.31 -21.46
C GLY A 487 -14.10 -13.68 -22.48
N GLY A 488 -14.36 -13.93 -23.78
CA GLY A 488 -13.60 -13.37 -24.90
C GLY A 488 -13.55 -11.83 -24.89
N PRO A 489 -12.80 -11.21 -25.83
CA PRO A 489 -12.60 -9.76 -25.85
C PRO A 489 -13.91 -9.00 -25.71
N LEU A 490 -14.03 -8.21 -24.64
CA LEU A 490 -15.19 -7.38 -24.40
C LEU A 490 -15.21 -6.26 -25.44
N THR A 491 -16.29 -6.18 -26.21
CA THR A 491 -16.55 -4.98 -26.99
C THR A 491 -16.82 -3.84 -26.01
N VAL A 492 -15.81 -2.99 -25.80
CA VAL A 492 -15.96 -1.78 -25.00
C VAL A 492 -16.74 -0.77 -25.83
N ILE A 493 -18.04 -0.69 -25.59
CA ILE A 493 -18.88 0.38 -26.15
C ILE A 493 -18.70 1.58 -25.21
N LEU A 494 -17.87 2.54 -25.62
CA LEU A 494 -17.76 3.83 -24.95
C LEU A 494 -18.97 4.69 -25.37
N PRO A 495 -19.91 5.02 -24.46
CA PRO A 495 -21.00 5.93 -24.80
C PRO A 495 -20.42 7.34 -24.89
N LEU A 496 -19.98 7.75 -26.08
CA LEU A 496 -19.44 9.10 -26.32
C LEU A 496 -20.52 10.21 -26.22
N GLN A 497 -21.80 9.84 -26.06
CA GLN A 497 -22.92 10.78 -26.05
C GLN A 497 -23.62 10.92 -24.69
N ASP A 498 -23.23 10.14 -23.66
CA ASP A 498 -23.86 10.25 -22.34
C ASP A 498 -22.81 10.18 -21.21
N VAL A 499 -22.51 11.33 -20.61
CA VAL A 499 -21.47 11.51 -19.58
C VAL A 499 -21.87 10.86 -18.24
N GLN A 500 -23.07 10.27 -18.15
CA GLN A 500 -23.54 9.47 -17.01
C GLN A 500 -23.54 7.96 -17.27
N GLY A 501 -23.15 7.49 -18.46
CA GLY A 501 -23.16 6.08 -18.83
C GLY A 501 -22.18 5.24 -18.01
N SER A 502 -22.71 4.41 -17.11
CA SER A 502 -21.92 3.44 -16.34
C SER A 502 -21.10 2.53 -17.27
N VAL A 503 -19.90 2.14 -16.82
CA VAL A 503 -19.12 1.02 -17.39
C VAL A 503 -20.07 -0.13 -17.79
N ASN A 504 -19.97 -0.61 -19.04
CA ASN A 504 -20.87 -1.63 -19.62
C ASN A 504 -21.14 -2.76 -18.60
N ALA A 505 -22.41 -3.14 -18.40
CA ALA A 505 -22.81 -4.08 -17.35
C ALA A 505 -22.01 -5.40 -17.32
N PRO A 506 -21.66 -6.04 -18.47
CA PRO A 506 -20.80 -7.21 -18.51
C PRO A 506 -19.38 -6.96 -17.99
N LEU A 507 -18.82 -5.77 -18.21
CA LEU A 507 -17.50 -5.41 -17.69
C LEU A 507 -17.57 -5.24 -16.16
N ARG A 508 -18.62 -4.59 -15.63
CA ARG A 508 -18.84 -4.50 -14.17
C ARG A 508 -19.00 -5.88 -13.52
N ILE A 509 -19.75 -6.77 -14.15
CA ILE A 509 -19.95 -8.16 -13.68
C ILE A 509 -18.60 -8.89 -13.64
N ARG A 510 -17.82 -8.84 -14.72
CA ARG A 510 -16.49 -9.46 -14.78
C ARG A 510 -15.49 -8.87 -13.78
N THR A 511 -15.42 -7.54 -13.64
CA THR A 511 -14.54 -6.91 -12.63
C THR A 511 -14.91 -7.33 -11.21
N THR A 512 -16.21 -7.44 -10.92
CA THR A 512 -16.68 -7.92 -9.61
C THR A 512 -16.34 -9.40 -9.38
N LEU A 513 -16.46 -10.22 -10.42
CA LEU A 513 -16.03 -11.63 -10.39
C LEU A 513 -14.53 -11.75 -10.16
N VAL A 514 -13.69 -11.01 -10.89
CA VAL A 514 -12.24 -10.95 -10.65
C VAL A 514 -11.97 -10.56 -9.19
N ALA A 515 -12.61 -9.50 -8.70
CA ALA A 515 -12.40 -9.05 -7.33
C ALA A 515 -12.76 -10.16 -6.32
N LYS A 516 -13.90 -10.83 -6.47
CA LYS A 516 -14.28 -11.95 -5.61
C LYS A 516 -13.30 -13.13 -5.73
N LEU A 517 -12.85 -13.48 -6.93
CA LEU A 517 -11.84 -14.53 -7.11
C LEU A 517 -10.53 -14.17 -6.41
N VAL A 518 -10.07 -12.93 -6.53
CA VAL A 518 -8.88 -12.41 -5.84
C VAL A 518 -9.07 -12.45 -4.31
N VAL A 519 -10.24 -12.09 -3.79
CA VAL A 519 -10.51 -12.20 -2.34
C VAL A 519 -10.51 -13.65 -1.88
N GLY A 520 -11.11 -14.57 -2.65
CA GLY A 520 -11.08 -16.01 -2.34
C GLY A 520 -9.65 -16.55 -2.30
N LEU A 521 -8.85 -16.24 -3.32
CA LEU A 521 -7.43 -16.57 -3.36
C LEU A 521 -6.63 -15.92 -2.23
N ARG A 522 -6.98 -14.69 -1.83
CA ARG A 522 -6.36 -14.05 -0.67
C ARG A 522 -6.67 -14.80 0.62
N TYR A 523 -7.87 -15.35 0.80
CA TYR A 523 -8.15 -16.19 1.97
C TYR A 523 -7.35 -17.49 1.94
N GLU A 524 -7.20 -18.12 0.77
CA GLU A 524 -6.33 -19.30 0.60
C GLU A 524 -4.87 -18.98 0.98
N LEU A 525 -4.38 -17.82 0.58
CA LEU A 525 -3.03 -17.34 0.84
C LEU A 525 -2.87 -16.67 2.21
N ALA A 526 -3.98 -16.42 2.92
CA ALA A 526 -3.94 -15.75 4.20
C ALA A 526 -3.29 -16.71 5.19
N ASP A 527 -2.18 -16.25 5.76
CA ASP A 527 -1.46 -16.97 6.77
C ASP A 527 -2.24 -16.95 8.09
N ALA A 528 -2.83 -18.08 8.48
CA ALA A 528 -3.51 -18.23 9.74
C ALA A 528 -3.34 -19.66 10.31
N PRO A 529 -3.37 -19.83 11.65
CA PRO A 529 -3.28 -21.13 12.31
C PRO A 529 -4.40 -22.12 11.99
N ASN A 530 -5.41 -21.72 11.20
CA ASN A 530 -6.56 -22.55 10.83
C ASN A 530 -6.69 -22.64 9.31
N TYR A 531 -5.81 -23.40 8.64
CA TYR A 531 -5.81 -23.63 7.19
C TYR A 531 -7.21 -24.03 6.67
N ALA A 532 -7.87 -25.01 7.30
CA ALA A 532 -9.26 -25.39 7.03
C ALA A 532 -10.26 -24.23 7.12
N SER A 533 -10.11 -23.33 8.11
CA SER A 533 -11.00 -22.17 8.25
C SER A 533 -10.84 -21.19 7.10
N ASN A 534 -9.63 -21.00 6.60
CA ASN A 534 -9.34 -20.12 5.48
C ASN A 534 -9.81 -20.71 4.15
N ILE A 535 -9.63 -22.01 3.94
CA ILE A 535 -10.25 -22.72 2.82
C ILE A 535 -11.77 -22.59 2.87
N GLY A 536 -12.39 -22.73 4.06
CA GLY A 536 -13.82 -22.53 4.24
C GLY A 536 -14.28 -21.11 3.89
N LYS A 537 -13.50 -20.09 4.22
CA LYS A 537 -13.77 -18.69 3.81
C LYS A 537 -13.61 -18.50 2.30
N ALA A 538 -12.56 -19.05 1.70
CA ALA A 538 -12.32 -19.00 0.26
C ALA A 538 -13.50 -19.65 -0.50
N LEU A 539 -13.91 -20.85 -0.06
CA LEU A 539 -15.09 -21.55 -0.56
C LEU A 539 -16.37 -20.70 -0.44
N GLY A 540 -16.57 -20.04 0.71
CA GLY A 540 -17.67 -19.09 0.91
C GLY A 540 -17.68 -17.98 -0.15
N VAL A 541 -16.52 -17.37 -0.40
CA VAL A 541 -16.39 -16.31 -1.42
C VAL A 541 -16.65 -16.83 -2.84
N PHE A 542 -16.19 -18.04 -3.18
CA PHE A 542 -16.44 -18.63 -4.49
C PHE A 542 -17.92 -18.99 -4.69
N ASN A 543 -18.60 -19.47 -3.65
CA ASN A 543 -20.06 -19.69 -3.68
C ASN A 543 -20.82 -18.36 -3.84
N GLU A 544 -20.40 -17.29 -3.16
CA GLU A 544 -20.95 -15.95 -3.39
C GLU A 544 -20.70 -15.45 -4.81
N ALA A 545 -19.52 -15.73 -5.38
CA ALA A 545 -19.20 -15.36 -6.75
C ALA A 545 -20.13 -16.08 -7.74
N LEU A 546 -20.41 -17.36 -7.51
CA LEU A 546 -21.36 -18.13 -8.31
C LEU A 546 -22.79 -17.55 -8.19
N ALA A 547 -23.26 -17.29 -6.97
CA ALA A 547 -24.58 -16.72 -6.74
C ALA A 547 -24.72 -15.32 -7.38
N TYR A 548 -23.67 -14.49 -7.28
CA TYR A 548 -23.62 -13.19 -7.93
C TYR A 548 -23.69 -13.31 -9.45
N LEU A 549 -22.87 -14.20 -10.03
CA LEU A 549 -22.88 -14.46 -11.47
C LEU A 549 -24.28 -14.88 -11.94
N GLN A 550 -24.91 -15.79 -11.21
CA GLN A 550 -26.25 -16.28 -11.53
C GLN A 550 -27.33 -15.21 -11.46
N ALA A 551 -27.23 -14.31 -10.47
CA ALA A 551 -28.17 -13.22 -10.29
C ALA A 551 -28.02 -12.11 -11.36
N GLN A 552 -26.80 -11.87 -11.85
CA GLN A 552 -26.51 -10.75 -12.75
C GLN A 552 -26.47 -11.12 -14.24
N ASP A 553 -26.11 -12.36 -14.56
CA ASP A 553 -25.85 -12.81 -15.95
C ASP A 553 -26.54 -14.14 -16.30
N GLY A 554 -27.44 -14.63 -15.43
CA GLY A 554 -28.19 -15.86 -15.64
C GLY A 554 -27.36 -17.12 -15.40
N ALA A 555 -27.75 -18.25 -16.01
CA ALA A 555 -27.11 -19.53 -15.74
C ALA A 555 -25.58 -19.48 -16.03
N ALA A 556 -24.80 -20.01 -15.08
CA ALA A 556 -23.34 -20.11 -15.22
C ALA A 556 -22.97 -20.89 -16.49
N SER A 557 -22.11 -20.31 -17.32
CA SER A 557 -21.65 -20.84 -18.61
C SER A 557 -20.14 -20.68 -18.73
N ALA A 558 -19.51 -21.28 -19.75
CA ALA A 558 -18.10 -21.01 -20.03
C ALA A 558 -17.86 -19.56 -20.50
N GLU A 559 -18.84 -18.93 -21.16
CA GLU A 559 -18.68 -17.58 -21.72
C GLU A 559 -18.62 -16.50 -20.66
N ASN A 560 -19.26 -16.72 -19.51
CA ASN A 560 -19.28 -15.80 -18.38
C ASN A 560 -18.35 -16.20 -17.22
N GLY A 561 -17.51 -17.22 -17.43
CA GLY A 561 -16.53 -17.69 -16.46
C GLY A 561 -17.08 -18.60 -15.37
N GLY A 562 -18.30 -19.11 -15.54
CA GLY A 562 -18.90 -20.07 -14.62
C GLY A 562 -18.08 -21.35 -14.48
N ASP A 563 -17.42 -21.81 -15.55
CA ASP A 563 -16.49 -22.95 -15.51
C ASP A 563 -15.30 -22.71 -14.56
N VAL A 564 -14.75 -21.49 -14.54
CA VAL A 564 -13.68 -21.08 -13.63
C VAL A 564 -14.16 -21.04 -12.18
N VAL A 565 -15.35 -20.49 -11.92
CA VAL A 565 -15.92 -20.44 -10.56
C VAL A 565 -16.17 -21.85 -10.01
N TYR A 566 -16.77 -22.74 -10.80
CA TYR A 566 -16.97 -24.14 -10.39
C TYR A 566 -15.66 -24.90 -10.19
N TYR A 567 -14.61 -24.60 -10.97
CA TYR A 567 -13.28 -25.14 -10.73
C TYR A 567 -12.75 -24.76 -9.34
N PHE A 568 -12.84 -23.49 -8.95
CA PHE A 568 -12.40 -23.04 -7.64
C PHE A 568 -13.23 -23.66 -6.50
N ILE A 569 -14.55 -23.74 -6.65
CA ILE A 569 -15.42 -24.43 -5.68
C ILE A 569 -15.00 -25.90 -5.52
N GLY A 570 -14.82 -26.62 -6.64
CA GLY A 570 -14.39 -28.02 -6.62
C GLY A 570 -13.02 -28.19 -5.95
N ARG A 571 -12.11 -27.25 -6.20
CA ARG A 571 -10.77 -27.22 -5.60
C ARG A 571 -10.81 -27.01 -4.09
N GLU A 572 -11.56 -26.04 -3.57
CA GLU A 572 -11.58 -25.79 -2.13
C GLU A 572 -12.17 -26.98 -1.36
N HIS A 573 -13.25 -27.59 -1.87
CA HIS A 573 -13.78 -28.84 -1.31
C HIS A 573 -12.74 -29.97 -1.32
N PHE A 574 -11.95 -30.06 -2.39
CA PHE A 574 -10.89 -31.05 -2.48
C PHE A 574 -9.79 -30.80 -1.43
N LEU A 575 -9.38 -29.55 -1.25
CA LEU A 575 -8.42 -29.15 -0.22
C LEU A 575 -8.95 -29.43 1.19
N LEU A 576 -10.23 -29.16 1.47
CA LEU A 576 -10.87 -29.52 2.74
C LEU A 576 -10.83 -31.03 2.99
N ALA A 577 -11.14 -31.86 1.99
CA ALA A 577 -11.03 -33.31 2.13
C ALA A 577 -9.60 -33.78 2.47
N GLN A 578 -8.59 -33.06 1.94
CA GLN A 578 -7.18 -33.31 2.19
C GLN A 578 -6.64 -32.64 3.46
N ASP A 579 -7.43 -31.87 4.21
CA ASP A 579 -6.93 -31.28 5.45
C ASP A 579 -6.94 -32.35 6.57
N PRO A 580 -5.85 -32.53 7.34
CA PRO A 580 -5.85 -33.39 8.53
C PRO A 580 -6.86 -32.97 9.61
N ALA A 581 -7.20 -31.69 9.69
CA ALA A 581 -8.16 -31.14 10.64
C ALA A 581 -9.63 -31.40 10.25
N THR A 582 -9.91 -31.70 8.98
CA THR A 582 -11.27 -32.08 8.54
C THR A 582 -11.66 -33.43 9.16
N PRO A 583 -12.79 -33.52 9.89
CA PRO A 583 -13.24 -34.76 10.49
C PRO A 583 -13.34 -35.89 9.46
N ALA A 584 -12.91 -37.09 9.82
CA ALA A 584 -12.93 -38.24 8.92
C ALA A 584 -14.35 -38.58 8.41
N SER A 585 -15.39 -38.24 9.18
CA SER A 585 -16.80 -38.37 8.78
C SER A 585 -17.19 -37.45 7.62
N ASP A 586 -16.51 -36.32 7.47
CA ASP A 586 -16.92 -35.24 6.57
C ASP A 586 -16.16 -35.33 5.23
N LYS A 587 -14.97 -35.95 5.25
CA LYS A 587 -14.13 -36.14 4.04
C LYS A 587 -14.86 -36.77 2.84
N PRO A 588 -15.74 -37.79 2.99
CA PRO A 588 -16.50 -38.32 1.86
C PRO A 588 -17.43 -37.28 1.22
N ALA A 589 -18.06 -36.43 2.03
CA ALA A 589 -18.95 -35.38 1.53
C ALA A 589 -18.15 -34.27 0.81
N GLU A 590 -17.00 -33.88 1.36
CA GLU A 590 -16.09 -32.92 0.73
C GLU A 590 -15.54 -33.44 -0.60
N LEU A 591 -15.16 -34.73 -0.70
CA LEU A 591 -14.72 -35.32 -1.97
C LEU A 591 -15.84 -35.40 -3.01
N GLU A 592 -17.06 -35.68 -2.58
CA GLU A 592 -18.21 -35.70 -3.47
C GLU A 592 -18.56 -34.30 -3.98
N ALA A 593 -18.48 -33.28 -3.12
CA ALA A 593 -18.65 -31.88 -3.51
C ALA A 593 -17.54 -31.42 -4.47
N ALA A 594 -16.29 -31.82 -4.22
CA ALA A 594 -15.16 -31.59 -5.13
C ALA A 594 -15.41 -32.21 -6.50
N ARG A 595 -15.85 -33.48 -6.53
CA ARG A 595 -16.22 -34.20 -7.75
C ARG A 595 -17.29 -33.44 -8.53
N ALA A 596 -18.35 -33.00 -7.85
CA ALA A 596 -19.46 -32.27 -8.47
C ALA A 596 -18.99 -30.92 -9.04
N GLY A 597 -18.18 -30.16 -8.31
CA GLY A 597 -17.63 -28.89 -8.76
C GLY A 597 -16.77 -29.04 -10.02
N PHE A 598 -15.79 -29.96 -10.01
CA PHE A 598 -14.96 -30.20 -11.18
C PHE A 598 -15.75 -30.77 -12.36
N ALA A 599 -16.67 -31.71 -12.12
CA ALA A 599 -17.51 -32.27 -13.18
C ALA A 599 -18.36 -31.18 -13.84
N ARG A 600 -18.92 -30.25 -13.05
CA ARG A 600 -19.69 -29.12 -13.59
C ARG A 600 -18.81 -28.17 -14.40
N ALA A 601 -17.61 -27.85 -13.93
CA ALA A 601 -16.65 -27.06 -14.69
C ALA A 601 -16.30 -27.70 -16.05
N VAL A 602 -16.13 -29.03 -16.08
CA VAL A 602 -15.87 -29.79 -17.32
C VAL A 602 -17.09 -29.87 -18.23
N GLU A 603 -18.31 -29.97 -17.68
CA GLU A 603 -19.55 -29.95 -18.46
C GLU A 603 -19.72 -28.59 -19.17
N LEU A 604 -19.46 -27.49 -18.47
CA LEU A 604 -19.48 -26.15 -19.04
C LEU A 604 -18.36 -25.95 -20.07
N ASN A 605 -17.18 -26.50 -19.81
CA ASN A 605 -16.02 -26.39 -20.69
C ASN A 605 -15.24 -27.71 -20.79
N GLY A 606 -15.61 -28.53 -21.78
CA GLY A 606 -15.01 -29.86 -22.00
C GLY A 606 -13.51 -29.85 -22.32
N THR A 607 -12.93 -28.67 -22.60
CA THR A 607 -11.50 -28.48 -22.86
C THR A 607 -10.78 -27.77 -21.70
N TYR A 608 -11.41 -27.64 -20.54
CA TYR A 608 -10.78 -27.01 -19.38
C TYR A 608 -9.82 -28.01 -18.70
N GLY A 609 -8.59 -28.05 -19.19
CA GLY A 609 -7.56 -29.00 -18.75
C GLY A 609 -7.33 -29.04 -17.23
N ARG A 610 -7.38 -27.90 -16.54
CA ARG A 610 -7.21 -27.84 -15.07
C ARG A 610 -8.36 -28.49 -14.31
N ALA A 611 -9.60 -28.29 -14.75
CA ALA A 611 -10.76 -28.97 -14.15
C ALA A 611 -10.74 -30.48 -14.42
N LEU A 612 -10.31 -30.91 -15.61
CA LEU A 612 -10.07 -32.33 -15.91
C LEU A 612 -8.97 -32.93 -15.02
N ASN A 613 -7.87 -32.20 -14.82
CA ASN A 613 -6.79 -32.60 -13.92
C ASN A 613 -7.30 -32.74 -12.47
N GLY A 614 -8.11 -31.78 -12.01
CA GLY A 614 -8.71 -31.81 -10.68
C GLY A 614 -9.71 -32.95 -10.48
N LEU A 615 -10.56 -33.20 -11.48
CA LEU A 615 -11.48 -34.34 -11.49
C LEU A 615 -10.73 -35.67 -11.44
N GLY A 616 -9.63 -35.80 -12.19
CA GLY A 616 -8.72 -36.94 -12.11
C GLY A 616 -8.14 -37.12 -10.71
N GLY A 617 -7.78 -36.02 -10.05
CA GLY A 617 -7.30 -36.01 -8.65
C GLY A 617 -8.32 -36.56 -7.66
N VAL A 618 -9.59 -36.19 -7.80
CA VAL A 618 -10.66 -36.73 -6.96
C VAL A 618 -10.79 -38.25 -7.14
N TYR A 619 -10.85 -38.73 -8.38
CA TYR A 619 -10.95 -40.16 -8.67
C TYR A 619 -9.71 -40.94 -8.21
N PHE A 620 -8.51 -40.37 -8.39
CA PHE A 620 -7.27 -40.95 -7.88
C PHE A 620 -7.34 -41.13 -6.36
N HIS A 621 -7.80 -40.12 -5.63
CA HIS A 621 -7.86 -40.17 -4.17
C HIS A 621 -8.91 -41.17 -3.68
N LEU A 622 -10.09 -41.22 -4.32
CA LEU A 622 -11.11 -42.24 -4.05
C LEU A 622 -10.55 -43.65 -4.26
N ALA A 623 -9.84 -43.90 -5.36
CA ALA A 623 -9.19 -45.19 -5.61
C ALA A 623 -8.09 -45.50 -4.57
N GLN A 624 -7.28 -44.51 -4.18
CA GLN A 624 -6.19 -44.67 -3.23
C GLN A 624 -6.70 -45.01 -1.81
N SER A 625 -7.83 -44.44 -1.41
CA SER A 625 -8.46 -44.66 -0.10
C SER A 625 -8.89 -46.12 0.13
N ARG A 626 -9.10 -46.88 -0.95
CA ARG A 626 -9.41 -48.31 -0.89
C ARG A 626 -8.15 -49.15 -0.66
N PRO A 627 -8.24 -50.29 0.05
CA PRO A 627 -7.15 -51.25 0.15
C PRO A 627 -6.66 -51.67 -1.24
N PRO A 628 -5.33 -51.89 -1.46
CA PRO A 628 -4.78 -52.19 -2.78
C PRO A 628 -5.49 -53.32 -3.54
N ALA A 629 -5.91 -54.39 -2.87
CA ALA A 629 -6.61 -55.53 -3.48
C ALA A 629 -8.03 -55.21 -3.99
N GLU A 630 -8.65 -54.14 -3.48
CA GLU A 630 -10.02 -53.74 -3.80
C GLU A 630 -10.09 -52.62 -4.85
N ARG A 631 -8.98 -51.95 -5.16
CA ARG A 631 -8.95 -50.77 -6.06
C ARG A 631 -9.40 -51.07 -7.50
N LEU A 632 -9.31 -52.33 -7.93
CA LEU A 632 -9.76 -52.76 -9.27
C LEU A 632 -11.23 -53.18 -9.31
N GLN A 633 -11.91 -53.27 -8.16
CA GLN A 633 -13.32 -53.65 -8.08
C GLN A 633 -14.26 -52.50 -8.42
N SER A 634 -13.73 -51.28 -8.50
CA SER A 634 -14.47 -50.06 -8.74
C SER A 634 -13.83 -49.26 -9.89
N ASN A 635 -14.59 -48.36 -10.52
CA ASN A 635 -14.17 -47.71 -11.77
C ASN A 635 -13.38 -46.40 -11.57
N GLU A 636 -13.15 -45.95 -10.34
CA GLU A 636 -12.52 -44.65 -10.06
C GLU A 636 -11.10 -44.59 -10.63
N LEU A 637 -10.35 -45.70 -10.59
CA LEU A 637 -9.03 -45.75 -11.20
C LEU A 637 -9.09 -45.56 -12.72
N GLY A 638 -10.06 -46.20 -13.39
CA GLY A 638 -10.31 -46.01 -14.82
C GLY A 638 -10.73 -44.59 -15.16
N GLN A 639 -11.59 -43.99 -14.33
CA GLN A 639 -12.03 -42.61 -14.47
C GLN A 639 -10.89 -41.60 -14.27
N ALA A 640 -9.97 -41.85 -13.34
CA ALA A 640 -8.78 -41.01 -13.16
C ALA A 640 -7.87 -41.06 -14.41
N LEU A 641 -7.62 -42.26 -14.94
CA LEU A 641 -6.84 -42.44 -16.18
C LEU A 641 -7.47 -41.69 -17.36
N ASP A 642 -8.79 -41.79 -17.55
CA ASP A 642 -9.51 -41.06 -18.62
C ASP A 642 -9.39 -39.54 -18.43
N ALA A 643 -9.65 -39.05 -17.22
CA ALA A 643 -9.64 -37.62 -16.91
C ALA A 643 -8.26 -36.99 -17.17
N TYR A 644 -7.17 -37.62 -16.71
CA TYR A 644 -5.81 -37.12 -16.97
C TYR A 644 -5.42 -37.22 -18.45
N THR A 645 -5.84 -38.27 -19.16
CA THR A 645 -5.62 -38.39 -20.62
C THR A 645 -6.27 -37.21 -21.36
N ARG A 646 -7.52 -36.89 -21.01
CA ARG A 646 -8.24 -35.75 -21.56
C ARG A 646 -7.62 -34.42 -21.15
N ALA A 647 -7.10 -34.30 -19.93
CA ALA A 647 -6.39 -33.11 -19.45
C ALA A 647 -5.12 -32.83 -20.28
N ILE A 648 -4.33 -33.88 -20.61
CA ILE A 648 -3.17 -33.78 -21.50
C ILE A 648 -3.59 -33.26 -22.88
N ALA A 649 -4.61 -33.86 -23.50
CA ALA A 649 -5.10 -33.43 -24.80
C ALA A 649 -5.59 -31.97 -24.80
N ALA A 650 -6.32 -31.57 -23.74
CA ALA A 650 -6.78 -30.20 -23.56
C ALA A 650 -5.62 -29.20 -23.38
N ALA A 651 -4.59 -29.55 -22.60
CA ALA A 651 -3.42 -28.71 -22.39
C ALA A 651 -2.58 -28.57 -23.66
N GLN A 652 -2.41 -29.66 -24.43
CA GLN A 652 -1.75 -29.65 -25.74
C GLN A 652 -2.45 -28.74 -26.75
N ALA A 653 -3.79 -28.83 -26.84
CA ALA A 653 -4.59 -27.99 -27.74
C ALA A 653 -4.42 -26.49 -27.43
N ARG A 654 -4.19 -26.14 -26.16
CA ARG A 654 -3.96 -24.77 -25.70
C ARG A 654 -2.48 -24.38 -25.61
N LYS A 655 -1.57 -25.30 -25.94
CA LYS A 655 -0.11 -25.12 -25.79
C LYS A 655 0.31 -24.75 -24.35
N ASP A 656 -0.45 -25.19 -23.35
CA ASP A 656 -0.14 -24.97 -21.93
C ASP A 656 0.83 -26.06 -21.45
N ARG A 657 2.13 -25.81 -21.62
CA ARG A 657 3.20 -26.78 -21.32
C ARG A 657 3.18 -27.21 -19.85
N LEU A 658 2.88 -26.29 -18.93
CA LEU A 658 2.91 -26.57 -17.50
C LEU A 658 1.76 -27.49 -17.10
N ALA A 659 0.53 -27.15 -17.50
CA ALA A 659 -0.64 -27.99 -17.26
C ALA A 659 -0.50 -29.37 -17.92
N GLN A 660 0.14 -29.43 -19.10
CA GLN A 660 0.42 -30.70 -19.76
C GLN A 660 1.41 -31.55 -18.94
N ALA A 661 2.49 -30.96 -18.44
CA ALA A 661 3.48 -31.66 -17.61
C ALA A 661 2.88 -32.17 -16.29
N GLU A 662 2.03 -31.37 -15.65
CA GLU A 662 1.27 -31.74 -14.45
C GLU A 662 0.39 -32.96 -14.73
N ALA A 663 -0.40 -32.92 -15.80
CA ALA A 663 -1.31 -34.01 -16.16
C ALA A 663 -0.58 -35.32 -16.51
N HIS A 664 0.55 -35.24 -17.23
CA HIS A 664 1.42 -36.40 -17.46
C HIS A 664 1.95 -37.00 -16.14
N THR A 665 2.41 -36.15 -15.22
CA THR A 665 2.94 -36.61 -13.92
C THR A 665 1.84 -37.26 -13.07
N ALA A 666 0.64 -36.69 -13.06
CA ALA A 666 -0.52 -37.24 -12.34
C ALA A 666 -1.01 -38.57 -12.95
N LEU A 667 -1.00 -38.69 -14.28
CA LEU A 667 -1.29 -39.93 -14.99
C LEU A 667 -0.29 -41.03 -14.61
N ALA A 668 1.01 -40.72 -14.53
CA ALA A 668 2.04 -41.66 -14.11
C ALA A 668 1.81 -42.20 -12.68
N LEU A 669 1.45 -41.31 -11.74
CA LEU A 669 1.12 -41.71 -10.36
C LEU A 669 -0.13 -42.61 -10.30
N THR A 670 -1.10 -42.37 -11.17
CA THR A 670 -2.31 -43.21 -11.29
C THR A 670 -1.98 -44.58 -11.85
N LEU A 671 -1.12 -44.66 -12.88
CA LEU A 671 -0.62 -45.92 -13.43
C LEU A 671 0.21 -46.72 -12.41
N ARG A 672 1.00 -46.04 -11.56
CA ARG A 672 1.68 -46.67 -10.42
C ARG A 672 0.68 -47.29 -9.45
N LEU A 673 -0.40 -46.57 -9.12
CA LEU A 673 -1.46 -47.07 -8.24
C LEU A 673 -2.18 -48.27 -8.85
N GLN A 674 -2.38 -48.28 -10.18
CA GLN A 674 -2.91 -49.43 -10.92
C GLN A 674 -2.00 -50.65 -10.81
N ALA A 675 -0.69 -50.48 -11.00
CA ALA A 675 0.27 -51.57 -10.85
C ALA A 675 0.26 -52.16 -9.43
N GLU A 676 0.20 -51.30 -8.41
CA GLU A 676 0.09 -51.71 -7.01
C GLU A 676 -1.16 -52.57 -6.76
N ALA A 677 -2.30 -52.18 -7.33
CA ALA A 677 -3.54 -52.93 -7.22
C ALA A 677 -3.49 -54.29 -7.93
N LEU A 678 -2.93 -54.33 -9.16
CA LEU A 678 -2.73 -55.56 -9.93
C LEU A 678 -1.82 -56.56 -9.19
N MET A 679 -0.83 -56.07 -8.45
CA MET A 679 0.07 -56.88 -7.63
C MET A 679 -0.55 -57.35 -6.31
N ALA A 680 -1.59 -56.69 -5.82
CA ALA A 680 -2.26 -57.00 -4.56
C ALA A 680 -3.53 -57.85 -4.73
N HIS A 681 -4.00 -58.02 -5.97
CA HIS A 681 -5.16 -58.83 -6.30
C HIS A 681 -4.97 -60.31 -5.87
N ALA A 682 -6.08 -61.02 -5.62
CA ALA A 682 -6.07 -62.43 -5.20
C ALA A 682 -5.28 -63.33 -6.17
N THR A 683 -5.36 -63.01 -7.46
CA THR A 683 -4.52 -63.55 -8.53
C THR A 683 -3.66 -62.42 -9.10
N PRO A 684 -2.42 -62.22 -8.61
CA PRO A 684 -1.58 -61.11 -9.04
C PRO A 684 -1.27 -61.16 -10.54
N ASP A 685 -1.60 -60.08 -11.26
CA ASP A 685 -1.24 -59.94 -12.68
C ASP A 685 0.05 -59.11 -12.81
N ASN A 686 1.18 -59.79 -12.62
CA ASN A 686 2.51 -59.17 -12.66
C ASN A 686 2.86 -58.61 -14.05
N ALA A 687 2.29 -59.17 -15.13
CA ALA A 687 2.56 -58.70 -16.49
C ALA A 687 1.84 -57.38 -16.76
N ALA A 688 0.56 -57.28 -16.40
CA ALA A 688 -0.18 -56.03 -16.48
C ALA A 688 0.41 -54.96 -15.55
N ALA A 689 0.86 -55.34 -14.35
CA ALA A 689 1.54 -54.42 -13.44
C ALA A 689 2.84 -53.87 -14.04
N ALA A 690 3.65 -54.72 -14.69
CA ALA A 690 4.85 -54.29 -15.38
C ALA A 690 4.53 -53.33 -16.54
N ALA A 691 3.49 -53.62 -17.33
CA ALA A 691 3.05 -52.76 -18.42
C ALA A 691 2.57 -51.39 -17.93
N ALA A 692 1.81 -51.35 -16.83
CA ALA A 692 1.36 -50.10 -16.20
C ALA A 692 2.55 -49.25 -15.72
N LEU A 693 3.55 -49.86 -15.07
CA LEU A 693 4.77 -49.15 -14.66
C LEU A 693 5.62 -48.69 -15.86
N GLY A 694 5.65 -49.46 -16.95
CA GLY A 694 6.33 -49.04 -18.19
C GLY A 694 5.67 -47.83 -18.84
N ARG A 695 4.33 -47.80 -18.86
CA ARG A 695 3.57 -46.61 -19.30
C ARG A 695 3.83 -45.41 -18.38
N ALA A 696 3.87 -45.62 -17.06
CA ALA A 696 4.13 -44.54 -16.10
C ALA A 696 5.47 -43.83 -16.35
N ASP A 697 6.53 -44.57 -16.70
CA ASP A 697 7.80 -43.97 -17.09
C ASP A 697 7.67 -43.12 -18.36
N GLY A 698 6.99 -43.65 -19.38
CA GLY A 698 6.76 -42.93 -20.63
C GLY A 698 6.06 -41.59 -20.42
N GLU A 699 5.09 -41.53 -19.50
CA GLU A 699 4.42 -40.28 -19.13
C GLU A 699 5.37 -39.31 -18.40
N LEU A 700 6.21 -39.79 -17.48
CA LEU A 700 7.19 -38.93 -16.78
C LEU A 700 8.30 -38.40 -17.72
N ASP A 701 8.68 -39.20 -18.71
CA ASP A 701 9.62 -38.78 -19.74
C ASP A 701 9.00 -37.76 -20.68
N ALA A 702 7.70 -37.88 -21.00
CA ALA A 702 6.94 -36.86 -21.72
C ALA A 702 6.77 -35.55 -20.91
N ALA A 703 6.62 -35.63 -19.59
CA ALA A 703 6.53 -34.47 -18.71
C ALA A 703 7.84 -33.68 -18.63
N THR A 704 8.98 -34.37 -18.57
CA THR A 704 10.31 -33.77 -18.29
C THR A 704 10.68 -32.58 -19.21
N PRO A 705 10.59 -32.66 -20.56
CA PRO A 705 10.94 -31.54 -21.44
C PRO A 705 9.93 -30.39 -21.40
N LEU A 706 8.77 -30.57 -20.78
CA LEU A 706 7.74 -29.54 -20.64
C LEU A 706 7.97 -28.65 -19.41
N LEU A 707 8.79 -29.10 -18.46
CA LEU A 707 9.06 -28.40 -17.19
C LEU A 707 10.06 -27.27 -17.38
N PRO A 708 9.69 -26.01 -17.08
CA PRO A 708 10.63 -24.90 -17.05
C PRO A 708 11.67 -25.08 -15.93
N ALA A 709 12.87 -24.54 -16.13
CA ALA A 709 13.99 -24.71 -15.19
C ALA A 709 13.69 -24.06 -13.82
N GLU A 710 12.96 -22.95 -13.85
CA GLU A 710 12.54 -22.14 -12.72
C GLU A 710 11.40 -22.75 -11.89
N GLN A 711 10.67 -23.74 -12.42
CA GLN A 711 9.54 -24.37 -11.73
C GLN A 711 10.01 -25.51 -10.82
N ASN A 712 10.82 -25.18 -9.81
CA ASN A 712 11.45 -26.15 -8.90
C ASN A 712 10.42 -27.05 -8.19
N ARG A 713 9.24 -26.52 -7.83
CA ARG A 713 8.14 -27.30 -7.25
C ARG A 713 7.75 -28.49 -8.12
N ILE A 714 7.31 -28.25 -9.36
CA ILE A 714 6.82 -29.31 -10.26
C ILE A 714 7.95 -30.25 -10.67
N ARG A 715 9.18 -29.75 -10.82
CA ARG A 715 10.36 -30.61 -11.01
C ARG A 715 10.56 -31.57 -9.83
N GLY A 716 10.40 -31.07 -8.61
CA GLY A 716 10.40 -31.87 -7.39
C GLY A 716 9.31 -32.96 -7.41
N VAL A 717 8.08 -32.61 -7.81
CA VAL A 717 6.95 -33.56 -7.94
C VAL A 717 7.24 -34.66 -8.96
N ALA A 718 7.70 -34.28 -10.15
CA ALA A 718 8.00 -35.24 -11.21
C ALA A 718 9.13 -36.19 -10.81
N ALA A 719 10.16 -35.67 -10.13
CA ALA A 719 11.24 -36.47 -9.58
C ALA A 719 10.75 -37.43 -8.47
N MET A 720 9.89 -36.96 -7.57
CA MET A 720 9.23 -37.81 -6.57
C MET A 720 8.42 -38.92 -7.23
N ALA A 721 7.60 -38.60 -8.24
CA ALA A 721 6.78 -39.57 -8.97
C ALA A 721 7.65 -40.64 -9.65
N ARG A 722 8.75 -40.23 -10.29
CA ARG A 722 9.75 -41.15 -10.86
C ARG A 722 10.36 -42.06 -9.80
N GLY A 723 10.68 -41.52 -8.61
CA GLY A 723 11.16 -42.30 -7.48
C GLY A 723 10.14 -43.35 -7.00
N LEU A 724 8.86 -42.99 -6.93
CA LEU A 724 7.78 -43.88 -6.53
C LEU A 724 7.56 -45.01 -7.55
N VAL A 725 7.60 -44.70 -8.85
CA VAL A 725 7.47 -45.69 -9.93
C VAL A 725 8.64 -46.67 -9.92
N ALA A 726 9.88 -46.16 -9.83
CA ALA A 726 11.09 -46.99 -9.78
C ALA A 726 11.13 -47.89 -8.53
N HIS A 727 10.71 -47.36 -7.37
CA HIS A 727 10.60 -48.15 -6.15
C HIS A 727 9.58 -49.28 -6.32
N GLN A 728 8.39 -48.97 -6.85
CA GLN A 728 7.34 -49.97 -7.09
C GLN A 728 7.79 -51.06 -8.07
N ARG A 729 8.57 -50.69 -9.10
CA ARG A 729 9.17 -51.64 -10.05
C ARG A 729 10.18 -52.57 -9.38
N ALA A 730 11.03 -52.05 -8.50
CA ALA A 730 11.98 -52.88 -7.76
C ALA A 730 11.25 -53.96 -6.93
N GLN A 731 10.12 -53.60 -6.30
CA GLN A 731 9.28 -54.54 -5.56
C GLN A 731 8.65 -55.60 -6.46
N LEU A 732 8.14 -55.22 -7.64
CA LEU A 732 7.61 -56.15 -8.63
C LEU A 732 8.68 -57.15 -9.09
N LEU A 733 9.86 -56.67 -9.44
CA LEU A 733 11.00 -57.50 -9.86
C LEU A 733 11.45 -58.48 -8.76
N ALA A 734 11.43 -58.03 -7.50
CA ALA A 734 11.73 -58.91 -6.37
C ALA A 734 10.67 -60.02 -6.21
N ARG A 735 9.39 -59.70 -6.37
CA ARG A 735 8.29 -60.68 -6.30
C ARG A 735 8.36 -61.71 -7.42
N THR A 736 8.74 -61.29 -8.64
CA THR A 736 8.88 -62.19 -9.81
C THR A 736 10.21 -62.93 -9.85
N LYS A 737 11.05 -62.79 -8.81
CA LYS A 737 12.39 -63.42 -8.72
C LYS A 737 13.27 -63.08 -9.92
N ALA A 738 13.18 -61.85 -10.41
CA ALA A 738 14.07 -61.35 -11.46
C ALA A 738 15.54 -61.38 -11.01
N LYS A 739 16.47 -61.25 -11.96
CA LYS A 739 17.92 -61.18 -11.66
C LYS A 739 18.21 -60.05 -10.66
N THR A 740 19.00 -60.33 -9.62
CA THR A 740 19.37 -59.37 -8.57
C THR A 740 19.86 -58.04 -9.13
N ALA A 741 20.64 -58.05 -10.21
CA ALA A 741 21.12 -56.85 -10.88
C ALA A 741 19.99 -55.90 -11.32
N ALA A 742 18.86 -56.41 -11.83
CA ALA A 742 17.73 -55.61 -12.26
C ALA A 742 16.96 -54.99 -11.07
N ILE A 743 16.86 -55.74 -9.97
CA ILE A 743 16.25 -55.24 -8.71
C ILE A 743 17.13 -54.12 -8.13
N ARG A 744 18.46 -54.33 -8.06
CA ARG A 744 19.42 -53.32 -7.59
C ARG A 744 19.37 -52.05 -8.43
N ALA A 745 19.35 -52.19 -9.76
CA ALA A 745 19.26 -51.05 -10.68
C ALA A 745 17.98 -50.23 -10.47
N SER A 746 16.84 -50.90 -10.25
CA SER A 746 15.56 -50.22 -10.00
C SER A 746 15.54 -49.47 -8.66
N PHE A 747 16.10 -50.05 -7.58
CA PHE A 747 16.24 -49.32 -6.32
C PHE A 747 17.21 -48.15 -6.41
N GLN A 748 18.31 -48.28 -7.17
CA GLN A 748 19.23 -47.18 -7.39
C GLN A 748 18.55 -46.03 -8.16
N GLY A 749 17.81 -46.34 -9.24
CA GLY A 749 17.03 -45.35 -9.96
C GLY A 749 16.00 -44.63 -9.07
N ALA A 750 15.39 -45.34 -8.12
CA ALA A 750 14.50 -44.72 -7.14
C ALA A 750 15.26 -43.73 -6.21
N ILE A 751 16.43 -44.13 -5.70
CA ILE A 751 17.27 -43.29 -4.82
C ILE A 751 17.70 -42.01 -5.55
N ASP A 752 18.11 -42.13 -6.80
CA ASP A 752 18.56 -41.01 -7.63
C ASP A 752 17.42 -40.04 -7.91
N ALA A 753 16.22 -40.55 -8.21
CA ALA A 753 15.02 -39.73 -8.43
C ALA A 753 14.57 -39.00 -7.14
N TYR A 754 14.59 -39.67 -5.98
CA TYR A 754 14.33 -38.97 -4.70
C TYR A 754 15.41 -37.93 -4.38
N GLN A 755 16.67 -38.17 -4.77
CA GLN A 755 17.73 -37.17 -4.63
C GLN A 755 17.45 -35.94 -5.50
N GLN A 756 16.98 -36.13 -6.74
CA GLN A 756 16.57 -35.03 -7.60
C GLN A 756 15.41 -34.23 -7.00
N CYS A 757 14.43 -34.90 -6.38
CA CYS A 757 13.36 -34.24 -5.63
C CYS A 757 13.91 -33.37 -4.48
N ILE A 758 14.83 -33.92 -3.67
CA ILE A 758 15.49 -33.19 -2.58
C ILE A 758 16.27 -31.98 -3.11
N SER A 759 17.05 -32.17 -4.17
CA SER A 759 17.83 -31.09 -4.80
C SER A 759 16.94 -29.98 -5.37
N ALA A 760 15.75 -30.30 -5.88
CA ALA A 760 14.80 -29.31 -6.37
C ALA A 760 14.36 -28.35 -5.24
N GLY A 761 14.12 -28.86 -4.02
CA GLY A 761 13.79 -27.98 -2.87
C GLY A 761 14.98 -27.27 -2.26
N LEU A 762 16.21 -27.77 -2.44
CA LEU A 762 17.40 -27.00 -2.10
C LEU A 762 17.63 -25.83 -3.08
N ALA A 763 17.19 -25.97 -4.33
CA ALA A 763 17.25 -24.91 -5.33
C ALA A 763 16.18 -23.82 -5.14
N ASP A 764 15.16 -24.07 -4.31
CA ASP A 764 14.12 -23.11 -3.94
C ASP A 764 13.79 -23.22 -2.44
N PRO A 765 14.66 -22.67 -1.56
CA PRO A 765 14.48 -22.79 -0.12
C PRO A 765 13.24 -22.02 0.39
N GLY A 766 12.70 -21.09 -0.39
CA GLY A 766 11.47 -20.35 -0.10
C GLY A 766 10.21 -21.18 -0.33
N ASP A 767 10.28 -22.24 -1.13
CA ASP A 767 9.15 -23.14 -1.35
C ASP A 767 8.99 -24.14 -0.19
N LEU A 768 8.41 -23.64 0.90
CA LEU A 768 8.13 -24.40 2.11
C LEU A 768 7.21 -25.60 1.85
N PHE A 769 6.31 -25.50 0.86
CA PHE A 769 5.44 -26.60 0.48
C PHE A 769 6.26 -27.77 -0.08
N LEU A 770 7.14 -27.50 -1.06
CA LEU A 770 8.06 -28.50 -1.62
C LEU A 770 8.92 -29.14 -0.53
N LYS A 771 9.50 -28.33 0.35
CA LYS A 771 10.32 -28.84 1.46
C LYS A 771 9.54 -29.77 2.39
N ARG A 772 8.39 -29.31 2.89
CA ARG A 772 7.68 -30.02 3.96
C ARG A 772 6.86 -31.18 3.41
N GLN A 773 5.93 -30.87 2.51
CA GLN A 773 4.91 -31.81 2.04
C GLN A 773 5.47 -32.88 1.10
N ILE A 774 6.56 -32.56 0.38
CA ILE A 774 7.17 -33.47 -0.59
C ILE A 774 8.47 -34.04 -0.05
N ILE A 775 9.44 -33.18 0.28
CA ILE A 775 10.79 -33.65 0.59
C ILE A 775 10.83 -34.36 1.94
N ASP A 776 10.39 -33.68 3.00
CA ASP A 776 10.50 -34.20 4.36
C ASP A 776 9.51 -35.36 4.59
N PHE A 777 8.28 -35.28 4.05
CA PHE A 777 7.29 -36.34 4.22
C PHE A 777 7.43 -37.51 3.25
N THR A 778 7.88 -37.28 2.00
CA THR A 778 7.90 -38.34 0.97
C THR A 778 9.32 -38.68 0.51
N CYS A 779 10.04 -37.74 -0.09
CA CYS A 779 11.28 -38.05 -0.80
C CYS A 779 12.39 -38.58 0.14
N ARG A 780 12.62 -37.94 1.29
CA ARG A 780 13.67 -38.38 2.23
C ARG A 780 13.36 -39.75 2.87
N PRO A 781 12.17 -39.99 3.46
CA PRO A 781 11.86 -41.31 4.04
C PRO A 781 11.85 -42.44 2.99
N ARG A 782 11.38 -42.16 1.78
CA ARG A 782 11.35 -43.17 0.70
C ARG A 782 12.73 -43.44 0.11
N GLN A 783 13.61 -42.44 0.07
CA GLN A 783 15.02 -42.63 -0.29
C GLN A 783 15.73 -43.55 0.72
N GLU A 784 15.55 -43.31 2.01
CA GLU A 784 16.11 -44.14 3.07
C GLU A 784 15.58 -45.58 3.01
N SER A 785 14.27 -45.73 2.80
CA SER A 785 13.63 -47.04 2.61
C SER A 785 14.22 -47.78 1.39
N ALA A 786 14.42 -47.09 0.26
CA ALA A 786 15.03 -47.68 -0.92
C ALA A 786 16.50 -48.09 -0.69
N ARG A 787 17.30 -47.26 0.02
CA ARG A 787 18.68 -47.59 0.43
C ARG A 787 18.73 -48.82 1.31
N ALA A 788 17.85 -48.90 2.31
CA ALA A 788 17.76 -50.05 3.21
C ALA A 788 17.37 -51.34 2.46
N ALA A 789 16.45 -51.26 1.51
CA ALA A 789 16.06 -52.40 0.68
C ALA A 789 17.22 -52.85 -0.24
N LEU A 790 17.91 -51.90 -0.86
CA LEU A 790 19.08 -52.17 -1.72
C LEU A 790 20.21 -52.87 -0.95
N ALA A 791 20.49 -52.43 0.29
CA ALA A 791 21.54 -53.00 1.14
C ALA A 791 21.28 -54.45 1.58
N ARG A 792 20.00 -54.88 1.61
CA ARG A 792 19.61 -56.26 1.97
C ARG A 792 19.73 -57.25 0.81
N LEU A 793 19.92 -56.78 -0.42
CA LEU A 793 20.08 -57.67 -1.57
C LEU A 793 21.49 -58.27 -1.60
N PRO A 794 21.63 -59.57 -1.94
CA PRO A 794 22.95 -60.19 -2.09
C PRO A 794 23.80 -59.42 -3.13
N GLN A 795 25.10 -59.34 -2.86
CA GLN A 795 26.07 -58.71 -3.76
C GLN A 795 26.25 -59.52 -5.03
#